data_AF-A0A8C6MK44-F1
#
_entry.id   AF-A0A8C6MK44-F1
#
_cell.length_a   1.000
_cell.length_b   1.000
_cell.length_c   1.000
_cell.angle_alpha   90.00
_cell.angle_beta   90.00
_cell.angle_gamma   90.00
#
_symmetry.space_group_name_H-M   'P 1'
#
loop_
_entity.id
_entity.type
_entity.pdbx_description
1 polymer ?
#
loop_
_entity_poly.entity_id
_entity_poly.type
_entity_poly.pdbx_seq_one_letter_code
_entity_poly.pdbx_strand_id
1 'polypeptide(L)'
;MFPLKDAEMGAFTFFASALPHDVCGSNGLPLTPNSIKILGRFQILKTITHPRLCQYVDISRGKHERLVVVAEHCERSLEDLLREGKPVRYPSYLAPEVIAQGIYKTSDHAPSEKPLPSGPKSDVWSLGIILFELCVGRKLFQSLDISERLKFLLTLDCVDDTVIVLAEEHGCLDIIKELPETVIDLLKKCLTFHPSKINNDYLAERSIEEVYYLWCLAGGDLEKELVNKEIIRSKPPICTLPNFLFEDGESFGQGRDRSSLLDDTTVTLSLCQLRNRLKDVGGEAFYPLLEDDQSNLPHSNSNNELSAAATLPLIIRERDTEYQLNRIILFDRLLKAYPYKKNQIWKEARIDIPPLMRGLTWAALLGVEGAIHAKYDAIDKDTPIPTDRQIEVDIPRCHQYDELLSSPEGHAKFRRVLKAWVVSHPDLVYWQGLDSLCAPFLYLNFNNEALAYACMSAFIPKYLYNFFLKDNSHVIQEYLTVFSQMIAFHDPELSNHLNEIGFIPDLYAIPWFLTMFTHVFPLHKIFHLWDTLLLGNSSFPFCIGVAILQQLRDRLLANGFNECILLFSDLPEIDIERCVRESINLFCWTPKSATYRQHAQPPKPTSDSSGVRSSTPYFPTECPDPPKTDLSRESIPLNDLKSEVSPRISAEDLIDLCELTVTGHFKTPTKKTKSSKPKLLVVDIRNSEDFVRGHISGSINIPFSTAFTAEGELTQGPYTAMLQSFKGKVIVIVGNVAKHTAEFAAHLVKMKYPRICILDGGINKIKPTGLLTVPSPQI
;
A
#
# COMPACT_ATOMS: atom_id res chain seq x y z
N MET A 1 7.68 -18.75 0.72
CA MET A 1 7.49 -18.74 2.18
C MET A 1 7.15 -20.15 2.63
N PHE A 2 7.74 -20.58 3.74
CA PHE A 2 7.41 -21.86 4.36
C PHE A 2 6.01 -21.75 4.99
N PRO A 3 5.11 -22.72 4.76
CA PRO A 3 3.78 -22.73 5.36
C PRO A 3 3.86 -23.08 6.85
N LEU A 4 2.94 -22.54 7.66
CA LEU A 4 2.83 -22.84 9.09
C LEU A 4 2.69 -24.35 9.38
N LYS A 5 2.13 -25.16 8.47
CA LYS A 5 1.92 -26.61 8.70
C LYS A 5 3.19 -27.39 9.12
N ASP A 6 4.37 -26.86 8.82
CA ASP A 6 5.65 -27.52 9.06
C ASP A 6 6.35 -27.03 10.35
N ALA A 7 5.80 -26.03 11.05
CA ALA A 7 6.38 -25.45 12.27
C ALA A 7 5.37 -24.62 13.12
N GLU A 8 5.66 -24.42 14.39
CA GLU A 8 4.86 -23.57 15.27
C GLU A 8 5.43 -22.15 15.39
N MET A 9 4.67 -21.22 15.98
CA MET A 9 5.19 -19.90 16.35
C MET A 9 5.76 -19.99 17.78
N GLY A 10 7.08 -19.92 17.92
CA GLY A 10 7.75 -19.85 19.21
C GLY A 10 8.12 -18.42 19.58
N ALA A 11 7.97 -18.05 20.85
CA ALA A 11 8.40 -16.76 21.38
C ALA A 11 9.36 -16.94 22.55
N PHE A 12 10.41 -16.13 22.60
CA PHE A 12 11.33 -16.04 23.74
C PHE A 12 11.74 -14.59 23.97
N THR A 13 12.29 -14.26 25.13
CA THR A 13 12.59 -12.87 25.52
C THR A 13 13.94 -12.75 26.22
N PHE A 14 14.59 -11.61 26.03
CA PHE A 14 15.82 -11.24 26.71
C PHE A 14 15.90 -9.73 26.93
N PHE A 15 16.81 -9.29 27.79
CA PHE A 15 17.09 -7.86 28.00
C PHE A 15 18.35 -7.43 27.25
N ALA A 16 18.31 -6.26 26.64
CA ALA A 16 19.53 -5.65 26.13
C ALA A 16 20.44 -5.25 27.30
N SER A 17 21.67 -5.78 27.33
CA SER A 17 22.63 -5.44 28.38
C SER A 17 22.97 -3.95 28.33
N ALA A 18 22.99 -3.28 29.49
CA ALA A 18 23.55 -1.94 29.61
C ALA A 18 25.09 -2.01 29.55
N LEU A 19 25.72 -1.04 28.88
CA LEU A 19 27.18 -0.87 28.94
C LEU A 19 27.52 -0.13 30.26
N PRO A 20 28.49 -0.61 31.07
CA PRO A 20 28.77 -0.04 32.40
C PRO A 20 29.20 1.44 32.44
N HIS A 21 29.61 2.01 31.30
CA HIS A 21 30.28 3.33 31.24
C HIS A 21 29.65 4.33 30.25
N ASP A 22 28.56 3.96 29.59
CA ASP A 22 27.98 4.71 28.48
C ASP A 22 26.76 5.51 28.99
N VAL A 23 27.01 6.72 29.48
CA VAL A 23 25.98 7.59 30.09
C VAL A 23 25.46 8.65 29.11
N CYS A 24 26.31 9.11 28.17
CA CYS A 24 25.97 10.06 27.11
C CYS A 24 26.97 9.93 25.93
N GLY A 25 26.55 10.36 24.73
CA GLY A 25 27.43 10.43 23.56
C GLY A 25 28.50 11.52 23.69
N SER A 26 29.49 11.51 22.78
CA SER A 26 30.57 12.53 22.74
C SER A 26 30.08 13.97 22.56
N ASN A 27 28.82 14.13 22.15
CA ASN A 27 28.10 15.39 21.99
C ASN A 27 27.19 15.75 23.19
N GLY A 28 27.23 14.97 24.27
CA GLY A 28 26.41 15.19 25.47
C GLY A 28 24.95 14.76 25.36
N LEU A 29 24.53 14.14 24.24
CA LEU A 29 23.16 13.63 24.07
C LEU A 29 22.98 12.24 24.71
N PRO A 30 21.76 11.86 25.13
CA PRO A 30 21.46 10.51 25.57
C PRO A 30 21.83 9.49 24.49
N LEU A 31 22.48 8.39 24.88
CA LEU A 31 22.83 7.34 23.93
C LEU A 31 21.56 6.63 23.43
N THR A 32 21.53 6.28 22.14
CA THR A 32 20.49 5.41 21.59
C THR A 32 20.40 4.14 22.43
N PRO A 33 19.21 3.78 22.95
CA PRO A 33 19.04 2.59 23.77
C PRO A 33 19.55 1.32 23.06
N ASN A 34 20.16 0.41 23.81
CA ASN A 34 20.78 -0.79 23.23
C ASN A 34 19.74 -1.72 22.58
N SER A 35 18.54 -1.77 23.14
CA SER A 35 17.40 -2.46 22.53
C SER A 35 17.03 -1.90 21.16
N ILE A 36 17.11 -0.59 20.94
CA ILE A 36 16.90 0.05 19.62
C ILE A 36 18.04 -0.32 18.65
N LYS A 37 19.29 -0.35 19.12
CA LYS A 37 20.43 -0.80 18.30
C LYS A 37 20.26 -2.27 17.87
N ILE A 38 19.82 -3.13 18.79
CA ILE A 38 19.57 -4.55 18.50
C ILE A 38 18.38 -4.67 17.54
N LEU A 39 17.28 -3.95 17.77
CA LEU A 39 16.09 -3.94 16.90
C LEU A 39 16.45 -3.61 15.45
N GLY A 40 17.27 -2.58 15.22
CA GLY A 40 17.74 -2.21 13.88
C GLY A 40 18.63 -3.28 13.26
N ARG A 41 19.63 -3.80 14.00
CA ARG A 41 20.54 -4.84 13.49
C ARG A 41 19.83 -6.16 13.22
N PHE A 42 18.83 -6.52 14.03
CA PHE A 42 18.07 -7.76 13.91
C PHE A 42 17.39 -7.89 12.56
N GLN A 43 17.03 -6.79 11.91
CA GLN A 43 16.36 -6.81 10.61
C GLN A 43 17.15 -7.56 9.53
N ILE A 44 18.49 -7.64 9.63
CA ILE A 44 19.31 -8.46 8.71
C ILE A 44 18.97 -9.95 8.80
N LEU A 45 18.56 -10.45 9.97
CA LEU A 45 18.20 -11.86 10.13
C LEU A 45 16.92 -12.19 9.35
N LYS A 46 16.03 -11.22 9.17
CA LYS A 46 14.81 -11.36 8.36
C LYS A 46 15.09 -11.52 6.86
N THR A 47 16.27 -11.13 6.39
CA THR A 47 16.63 -11.23 4.96
C THR A 47 17.37 -12.53 4.63
N ILE A 48 17.87 -13.25 5.63
CA ILE A 48 18.61 -14.50 5.42
C ILE A 48 17.64 -15.61 5.05
N THR A 49 17.73 -16.09 3.82
CA THR A 49 16.96 -17.25 3.36
C THR A 49 17.92 -18.41 3.09
N HIS A 50 17.77 -19.50 3.84
CA HIS A 50 18.56 -20.70 3.62
C HIS A 50 17.76 -21.96 3.93
N PRO A 51 17.74 -23.02 3.10
CA PRO A 51 16.90 -24.22 3.31
C PRO A 51 17.08 -24.97 4.64
N ARG A 52 18.12 -24.63 5.42
CA ARG A 52 18.46 -25.23 6.72
C ARG A 52 18.43 -24.24 7.88
N LEU A 53 17.95 -23.02 7.66
CA LEU A 53 17.76 -22.02 8.70
C LEU A 53 16.27 -21.73 8.88
N CYS A 54 15.91 -21.31 10.09
CA CYS A 54 14.61 -20.73 10.42
C CYS A 54 14.22 -19.70 9.34
N GLN A 55 13.07 -19.89 8.71
CA GLN A 55 12.61 -19.05 7.60
C GLN A 55 11.88 -17.80 8.08
N TYR A 56 11.34 -17.84 9.29
CA TYR A 56 10.59 -16.73 9.87
C TYR A 56 11.15 -16.34 11.23
N VAL A 57 11.55 -15.07 11.34
CA VAL A 57 11.95 -14.48 12.60
C VAL A 57 11.43 -13.04 12.66
N ASP A 58 10.93 -12.64 13.81
CA ASP A 58 10.47 -11.29 14.10
C ASP A 58 10.90 -10.87 15.51
N ILE A 59 10.93 -9.56 15.74
CA ILE A 59 11.35 -8.98 17.01
C ILE A 59 10.44 -7.81 17.36
N SER A 60 10.09 -7.73 18.64
CA SER A 60 9.39 -6.59 19.21
C SER A 60 10.13 -6.07 20.45
N ARG A 61 10.06 -4.76 20.65
CA ARG A 61 10.62 -4.10 21.82
C ARG A 61 9.54 -3.91 22.88
N GLY A 62 9.79 -4.42 24.07
CA GLY A 62 8.96 -4.22 25.24
C GLY A 62 9.48 -3.08 26.13
N LYS A 63 8.87 -2.92 27.31
CA LYS A 63 9.31 -1.92 28.30
C LYS A 63 10.68 -2.29 28.89
N HIS A 64 11.43 -1.28 29.33
CA HIS A 64 12.69 -1.43 30.07
C HIS A 64 13.79 -2.21 29.33
N GLU A 65 14.05 -1.92 28.05
CA GLU A 65 15.10 -2.60 27.24
C GLU A 65 14.86 -4.09 26.99
N ARG A 66 13.65 -4.61 27.26
CA ARG A 66 13.27 -5.98 26.93
C ARG A 66 13.02 -6.13 25.43
N LEU A 67 13.49 -7.22 24.87
CA LEU A 67 13.21 -7.65 23.50
C LEU A 67 12.49 -9.00 23.55
N VAL A 68 11.51 -9.18 22.67
CA VAL A 68 10.80 -10.43 22.45
C VAL A 68 11.03 -10.85 21.01
N VAL A 69 11.54 -12.06 20.81
CA VAL A 69 11.77 -12.65 19.49
C VAL A 69 10.70 -13.69 19.26
N VAL A 70 10.04 -13.60 18.11
CA VAL A 70 9.12 -14.62 17.60
C VAL A 70 9.80 -15.31 16.45
N ALA A 71 9.81 -16.63 16.43
CA ALA A 71 10.46 -17.41 15.38
C ALA A 71 9.65 -18.64 15.04
N GLU A 72 9.91 -19.18 13.87
CA GLU A 72 9.55 -20.55 13.53
C GLU A 72 10.15 -21.51 14.57
N HIS A 73 9.30 -22.32 15.21
CA HIS A 73 9.67 -23.28 16.24
C HIS A 73 9.29 -24.70 15.83
N CYS A 74 10.28 -25.57 15.76
CA CYS A 74 10.06 -27.00 15.54
C CYS A 74 10.26 -27.72 16.88
N GLU A 75 9.20 -28.37 17.40
CA GLU A 75 9.26 -29.11 18.67
C GLU A 75 10.29 -30.26 18.63
N ARG A 76 10.63 -30.77 17.44
CA ARG A 76 11.57 -31.88 17.26
C ARG A 76 12.92 -31.38 16.78
N SER A 77 13.98 -31.76 17.48
CA SER A 77 15.35 -31.47 17.04
C SER A 77 15.78 -32.42 15.93
N LEU A 78 16.83 -32.04 15.19
CA LEU A 78 17.49 -32.94 14.24
C LEU A 78 18.01 -34.21 14.96
N GLU A 79 18.39 -34.12 16.23
CA GLU A 79 18.83 -35.26 17.03
C GLU A 79 17.69 -36.23 17.34
N ASP A 80 16.49 -35.73 17.62
CA ASP A 80 15.29 -36.55 17.84
C ASP A 80 14.88 -37.28 16.54
N LEU A 81 14.96 -36.59 15.40
CA LEU A 81 14.71 -37.17 14.08
C LEU A 81 15.78 -38.19 13.67
N LEU A 82 17.04 -38.00 14.06
CA LEU A 82 18.14 -38.93 13.80
C LEU A 82 18.09 -40.16 14.72
N ARG A 83 17.61 -40.02 15.97
CA ARG A 83 17.33 -41.15 16.89
C ARG A 83 16.18 -42.03 16.40
N GLU A 84 15.24 -41.48 15.62
CA GLU A 84 14.13 -42.22 15.02
C GLU A 84 14.51 -43.05 13.78
N GLY A 85 15.77 -43.00 13.32
CA GLY A 85 16.38 -43.99 12.42
C GLY A 85 15.52 -44.45 11.24
N LYS A 86 15.33 -43.61 10.21
CA LYS A 86 14.72 -44.05 8.93
C LYS A 86 15.77 -44.62 7.96
N PRO A 87 15.69 -45.89 7.54
CA PRO A 87 16.59 -46.46 6.53
C PRO A 87 16.05 -46.26 5.09
N VAL A 88 16.99 -46.16 4.13
CA VAL A 88 16.74 -45.96 2.70
C VAL A 88 16.32 -47.29 2.00
N ARG A 89 15.02 -47.33 1.66
CA ARG A 89 14.27 -47.91 0.51
C ARG A 89 14.61 -49.29 -0.10
N TYR A 90 13.59 -50.17 -0.05
CA TYR A 90 13.37 -51.36 -0.88
C TYR A 90 12.02 -51.20 -1.64
N PRO A 91 11.83 -51.69 -2.88
CA PRO A 91 10.64 -51.39 -3.70
C PRO A 91 9.30 -51.80 -3.09
N SER A 92 9.31 -52.78 -2.19
CA SER A 92 8.12 -53.33 -1.52
C SER A 92 7.33 -52.31 -0.69
N TYR A 93 7.97 -51.18 -0.33
CA TYR A 93 7.36 -50.14 0.51
C TYR A 93 7.08 -48.85 -0.27
N LEU A 94 7.36 -48.83 -1.58
CA LEU A 94 7.11 -47.65 -2.41
C LEU A 94 5.61 -47.48 -2.64
N ALA A 95 5.16 -46.23 -2.54
CA ALA A 95 3.79 -45.90 -2.88
C ALA A 95 3.59 -45.93 -4.40
N PRO A 96 2.44 -46.40 -4.93
CA PRO A 96 2.20 -46.53 -6.37
C PRO A 96 2.39 -45.22 -7.14
N GLU A 97 2.08 -44.07 -6.52
CA GLU A 97 2.23 -42.74 -7.11
C GLU A 97 3.71 -42.36 -7.35
N VAL A 98 4.63 -42.95 -6.59
CA VAL A 98 6.07 -42.77 -6.78
C VAL A 98 6.57 -43.57 -8.00
N ILE A 99 5.89 -44.67 -8.33
CA ILE A 99 6.21 -45.53 -9.48
C ILE A 99 5.54 -44.97 -10.76
N ALA A 100 4.29 -44.52 -10.66
CA ALA A 100 3.50 -44.01 -11.78
C ALA A 100 4.05 -42.72 -12.40
N GLN A 101 4.91 -41.98 -11.69
CA GLN A 101 5.53 -40.74 -12.17
C GLN A 101 6.63 -40.94 -13.25
N GLY A 102 7.06 -42.18 -13.52
CA GLY A 102 7.97 -42.52 -14.63
C GLY A 102 9.42 -42.01 -14.50
N ILE A 103 10.34 -42.58 -15.31
CA ILE A 103 11.72 -42.09 -15.45
C ILE A 103 11.77 -41.07 -16.59
N TYR A 104 11.94 -39.80 -16.26
CA TYR A 104 12.16 -38.75 -17.27
C TYR A 104 13.57 -38.88 -17.88
N LYS A 105 13.65 -39.19 -19.18
CA LYS A 105 14.88 -38.94 -19.95
C LYS A 105 14.97 -37.44 -20.22
N THR A 106 16.09 -36.84 -19.84
CA THR A 106 16.41 -35.45 -20.15
C THR A 106 16.66 -35.30 -21.65
N SER A 107 15.67 -34.75 -22.37
CA SER A 107 15.91 -34.06 -23.64
C SER A 107 14.98 -32.85 -23.73
N ASP A 108 15.62 -31.68 -23.76
CA ASP A 108 15.24 -30.38 -24.34
C ASP A 108 13.86 -29.73 -24.04
N HIS A 109 13.99 -28.53 -23.44
CA HIS A 109 13.18 -27.31 -23.57
C HIS A 109 11.68 -27.31 -23.19
N ALA A 110 11.38 -27.13 -21.89
CA ALA A 110 10.40 -26.16 -21.32
C ALA A 110 10.32 -26.34 -19.77
N PRO A 111 10.12 -25.27 -18.95
CA PRO A 111 9.96 -25.42 -17.52
C PRO A 111 8.46 -25.53 -17.16
N SER A 112 7.91 -26.74 -17.10
CA SER A 112 6.70 -27.00 -16.30
C SER A 112 7.11 -27.40 -14.89
N GLU A 113 6.40 -26.92 -13.87
CA GLU A 113 6.62 -27.28 -12.47
C GLU A 113 6.61 -28.81 -12.30
N LYS A 114 7.69 -29.36 -11.74
CA LYS A 114 7.81 -30.78 -11.41
C LYS A 114 7.16 -31.02 -10.05
N PRO A 115 6.20 -31.96 -9.90
CA PRO A 115 5.80 -32.42 -8.58
C PRO A 115 6.97 -33.20 -7.93
N LEU A 116 7.21 -32.95 -6.64
CA LEU A 116 8.26 -33.62 -5.89
C LEU A 116 7.96 -35.13 -5.76
N PRO A 117 8.95 -36.03 -5.97
CA PRO A 117 8.75 -37.48 -6.07
C PRO A 117 8.48 -38.19 -4.74
N SER A 118 8.34 -37.48 -3.61
CA SER A 118 7.93 -38.05 -2.33
C SER A 118 7.44 -36.97 -1.38
N GLY A 119 6.26 -37.16 -0.81
CA GLY A 119 5.71 -36.35 0.28
C GLY A 119 5.32 -37.24 1.47
N PRO A 120 4.82 -36.68 2.58
CA PRO A 120 4.47 -37.46 3.78
C PRO A 120 3.55 -38.66 3.52
N LYS A 121 2.73 -38.60 2.46
CA LYS A 121 1.86 -39.70 2.06
C LYS A 121 2.61 -40.95 1.58
N SER A 122 3.74 -40.80 0.89
CA SER A 122 4.56 -41.96 0.50
C SER A 122 5.11 -42.69 1.73
N ASP A 123 5.46 -41.94 2.78
CA ASP A 123 5.93 -42.51 4.04
C ASP A 123 4.80 -43.19 4.82
N VAL A 124 3.59 -42.61 4.80
CA VAL A 124 2.37 -43.21 5.39
C VAL A 124 1.98 -44.50 4.67
N TRP A 125 2.15 -44.57 3.35
CA TRP A 125 1.97 -45.80 2.58
C TRP A 125 3.00 -46.86 2.99
N SER A 126 4.29 -46.50 3.06
CA SER A 126 5.35 -47.41 3.53
C SER A 126 5.04 -47.96 4.93
N LEU A 127 4.57 -47.09 5.84
CA LEU A 127 4.12 -47.49 7.17
C LEU A 127 2.92 -48.43 7.10
N GLY A 128 1.96 -48.17 6.20
CA GLY A 128 0.80 -49.04 5.97
C GLY A 128 1.21 -50.47 5.57
N ILE A 129 2.17 -50.61 4.66
CA ILE A 129 2.70 -51.92 4.24
C ILE A 129 3.41 -52.63 5.40
N ILE A 130 4.22 -51.90 6.18
CA ILE A 130 4.92 -52.46 7.36
C ILE A 130 3.91 -52.94 8.41
N LEU A 131 2.89 -52.12 8.70
CA LEU A 131 1.84 -52.48 9.66
C LEU A 131 1.05 -53.70 9.17
N PHE A 132 0.77 -53.78 7.87
CA PHE A 132 0.10 -54.94 7.27
C PHE A 132 0.93 -56.22 7.46
N GLU A 133 2.23 -56.18 7.14
CA GLU A 133 3.16 -57.30 7.36
C GLU A 133 3.21 -57.76 8.82
N LEU A 134 3.23 -56.80 9.75
CA LEU A 134 3.23 -57.07 11.18
C LEU A 134 1.92 -57.71 11.65
N CYS A 135 0.78 -57.26 11.14
CA CYS A 135 -0.53 -57.83 11.48
C CYS A 135 -0.69 -59.26 10.96
N VAL A 136 -0.14 -59.57 9.78
CA VAL A 136 -0.23 -60.89 9.15
C VAL A 136 0.91 -61.83 9.58
N GLY A 137 2.00 -61.28 10.14
CA GLY A 137 3.18 -62.04 10.58
C GLY A 137 4.01 -62.59 9.43
N ARG A 138 3.90 -62.02 8.23
CA ARG A 138 4.60 -62.46 7.01
C ARG A 138 5.05 -61.25 6.20
N LYS A 139 6.18 -61.38 5.53
CA LYS A 139 6.65 -60.34 4.60
C LYS A 139 5.93 -60.47 3.26
N LEU A 140 5.40 -59.38 2.75
CA LEU A 140 4.73 -59.32 1.46
C LEU A 140 5.76 -59.36 0.33
N PHE A 141 5.28 -59.69 -0.87
CA PHE A 141 6.06 -59.63 -2.12
C PHE A 141 7.29 -60.55 -2.21
N GLN A 142 7.60 -61.38 -1.21
CA GLN A 142 8.82 -62.22 -1.21
C GLN A 142 8.88 -63.21 -2.38
N SER A 143 7.72 -63.69 -2.84
CA SER A 143 7.60 -64.68 -3.92
C SER A 143 7.63 -64.09 -5.33
N LEU A 144 7.48 -62.76 -5.48
CA LEU A 144 7.39 -62.09 -6.78
C LEU A 144 8.75 -61.56 -7.20
N ASP A 145 9.03 -61.54 -8.51
CA ASP A 145 10.20 -60.84 -9.03
C ASP A 145 9.99 -59.31 -9.04
N ILE A 146 11.05 -58.53 -9.27
CA ILE A 146 10.97 -57.05 -9.20
C ILE A 146 9.97 -56.48 -10.24
N SER A 147 9.85 -57.10 -11.41
CA SER A 147 8.97 -56.64 -12.49
C SER A 147 7.50 -56.88 -12.13
N GLU A 148 7.20 -58.06 -11.60
CA GLU A 148 5.89 -58.47 -11.11
C GLU A 148 5.44 -57.61 -9.92
N ARG A 149 6.36 -57.29 -9.00
CA ARG A 149 6.08 -56.39 -7.86
C ARG A 149 5.67 -54.99 -8.31
N LEU A 150 6.42 -54.39 -9.25
CA LEU A 150 6.11 -53.06 -9.75
C LEU A 150 4.78 -53.03 -10.50
N LYS A 151 4.49 -54.07 -11.29
CA LYS A 151 3.22 -54.21 -11.99
C LYS A 151 2.05 -54.33 -11.01
N PHE A 152 2.19 -55.15 -9.97
CA PHE A 152 1.16 -55.31 -8.94
C PHE A 152 0.90 -54.01 -8.16
N LEU A 153 1.95 -53.32 -7.74
CA LEU A 153 1.82 -52.03 -7.04
C LEU A 153 1.10 -50.98 -7.89
N LEU A 154 1.36 -50.94 -9.21
CA LEU A 154 0.65 -50.04 -10.12
C LEU A 154 -0.82 -50.43 -10.32
N THR A 155 -1.18 -51.71 -10.22
CA THR A 155 -2.58 -52.14 -10.33
C THR A 155 -3.42 -51.83 -9.10
N LEU A 156 -2.81 -51.57 -7.94
CA LEU A 156 -3.51 -51.19 -6.71
C LEU A 156 -4.16 -49.80 -6.79
N ASP A 157 -3.77 -48.95 -7.76
CA ASP A 157 -4.42 -47.68 -8.07
C ASP A 157 -5.90 -47.88 -8.48
N CYS A 158 -6.18 -48.96 -9.21
CA CYS A 158 -7.49 -49.20 -9.81
C CYS A 158 -8.50 -49.92 -8.89
N VAL A 159 -8.26 -49.96 -7.57
CA VAL A 159 -9.02 -50.80 -6.63
C VAL A 159 -9.60 -49.97 -5.48
N ASP A 160 -10.88 -50.20 -5.17
CA ASP A 160 -11.60 -49.50 -4.09
C ASP A 160 -11.14 -49.90 -2.67
N ASP A 161 -10.61 -51.11 -2.47
CA ASP A 161 -10.14 -51.61 -1.16
C ASP A 161 -8.77 -52.31 -1.25
N THR A 162 -7.71 -51.51 -1.16
CA THR A 162 -6.31 -51.95 -1.22
C THR A 162 -5.98 -53.03 -0.19
N VAL A 163 -6.58 -52.96 1.00
CA VAL A 163 -6.28 -53.89 2.11
C VAL A 163 -6.81 -55.28 1.80
N ILE A 164 -8.01 -55.39 1.22
CA ILE A 164 -8.60 -56.67 0.84
C ILE A 164 -7.82 -57.30 -0.30
N VAL A 165 -7.47 -56.54 -1.34
CA VAL A 165 -6.72 -57.07 -2.49
C VAL A 165 -5.32 -57.51 -2.11
N LEU A 166 -4.62 -56.78 -1.24
CA LEU A 166 -3.34 -57.22 -0.67
C LEU A 166 -3.50 -58.52 0.13
N ALA A 167 -4.60 -58.67 0.85
CA ALA A 167 -4.85 -59.84 1.67
C ALA A 167 -5.15 -61.09 0.83
N GLU A 168 -5.91 -60.94 -0.26
CA GLU A 168 -6.26 -62.01 -1.20
C GLU A 168 -5.02 -62.49 -1.96
N GLU A 169 -4.24 -61.57 -2.53
CA GLU A 169 -3.07 -61.92 -3.34
C GLU A 169 -2.00 -62.66 -2.52
N HIS A 170 -1.87 -62.32 -1.25
CA HIS A 170 -0.90 -62.93 -0.33
C HIS A 170 -1.50 -64.03 0.56
N GLY A 171 -2.73 -64.47 0.27
CA GLY A 171 -3.37 -65.62 0.94
C GLY A 171 -3.55 -65.45 2.44
N CYS A 172 -3.86 -64.22 2.88
CA CYS A 172 -4.00 -63.84 4.28
C CYS A 172 -5.32 -63.13 4.62
N LEU A 173 -6.32 -63.22 3.73
CA LEU A 173 -7.65 -62.63 3.93
C LEU A 173 -8.31 -63.07 5.25
N ASP A 174 -8.15 -64.33 5.63
CA ASP A 174 -8.74 -64.87 6.85
C ASP A 174 -8.14 -64.22 8.11
N ILE A 175 -6.84 -63.92 8.09
CA ILE A 175 -6.15 -63.23 9.19
C ILE A 175 -6.62 -61.78 9.29
N ILE A 176 -6.77 -61.09 8.15
CA ILE A 176 -7.26 -59.70 8.13
C ILE A 176 -8.69 -59.60 8.66
N LYS A 177 -9.55 -60.59 8.38
CA LYS A 177 -10.94 -60.63 8.89
C LYS A 177 -11.05 -60.82 10.40
N GLU A 178 -10.04 -61.40 11.04
CA GLU A 178 -9.99 -61.61 12.49
C GLU A 178 -9.37 -60.42 13.26
N LEU A 179 -8.82 -59.42 12.56
CA LEU A 179 -8.24 -58.24 13.18
C LEU A 179 -9.33 -57.31 13.77
N PRO A 180 -9.02 -56.57 14.85
CA PRO A 180 -9.91 -55.53 15.36
C PRO A 180 -10.23 -54.49 14.29
N GLU A 181 -11.50 -54.05 14.20
CA GLU A 181 -11.95 -53.07 13.20
C GLU A 181 -11.13 -51.78 13.20
N THR A 182 -10.63 -51.36 14.36
CA THR A 182 -9.76 -50.18 14.52
C THR A 182 -8.42 -50.32 13.81
N VAL A 183 -7.87 -51.54 13.77
CA VAL A 183 -6.61 -51.85 13.07
C VAL A 183 -6.85 -51.91 11.56
N ILE A 184 -7.97 -52.49 11.14
CA ILE A 184 -8.36 -52.54 9.73
C ILE A 184 -8.60 -51.13 9.18
N ASP A 185 -9.28 -50.25 9.92
CA ASP A 185 -9.50 -48.85 9.55
C ASP A 185 -8.18 -48.06 9.45
N LEU A 186 -7.23 -48.30 10.36
CA LEU A 186 -5.89 -47.72 10.28
C LEU A 186 -5.15 -48.16 9.02
N LEU A 187 -5.15 -49.47 8.72
CA LEU A 187 -4.53 -50.03 7.52
C LEU A 187 -5.13 -49.42 6.24
N LYS A 188 -6.46 -49.30 6.18
CA LYS A 188 -7.16 -48.65 5.05
C LYS A 188 -6.76 -47.19 4.89
N LYS A 189 -6.70 -46.42 5.98
CA LYS A 189 -6.26 -45.01 5.93
C LYS A 189 -4.81 -44.87 5.47
N CYS A 190 -3.93 -45.75 5.89
CA CYS A 190 -2.54 -45.74 5.44
C CYS A 190 -2.42 -46.07 3.95
N LEU A 191 -3.15 -47.08 3.47
CA LEU A 191 -3.06 -47.65 2.12
C LEU A 191 -4.11 -47.09 1.13
N THR A 192 -4.35 -45.78 1.19
CA THR A 192 -5.23 -45.01 0.27
C THR A 192 -4.45 -44.21 -0.77
N PHE A 193 -4.97 -44.15 -2.01
CA PHE A 193 -4.27 -43.56 -3.16
C PHE A 193 -4.76 -42.14 -3.57
N HIS A 194 -6.01 -41.73 -3.28
CA HIS A 194 -6.54 -40.43 -3.73
C HIS A 194 -6.60 -39.31 -2.65
N PRO A 195 -6.28 -38.04 -3.02
CA PRO A 195 -6.14 -36.89 -2.11
C PRO A 195 -7.45 -36.14 -1.82
N SER A 196 -8.54 -36.82 -1.46
CA SER A 196 -9.82 -36.18 -1.14
C SER A 196 -10.08 -35.97 0.36
N LYS A 197 -9.04 -35.95 1.18
CA LYS A 197 -9.07 -35.32 2.51
C LYS A 197 -7.95 -34.30 2.61
N ILE A 198 -8.18 -33.13 1.99
CA ILE A 198 -7.43 -31.92 2.30
C ILE A 198 -7.61 -31.68 3.81
N ASN A 199 -6.51 -31.50 4.52
CA ASN A 199 -6.56 -31.10 5.92
C ASN A 199 -7.27 -29.74 5.96
N ASN A 200 -8.45 -29.63 6.59
CA ASN A 200 -9.28 -28.41 6.60
C ASN A 200 -8.64 -27.19 7.32
N ASP A 201 -7.32 -27.23 7.56
CA ASP A 201 -6.56 -26.17 8.21
C ASP A 201 -5.94 -25.24 7.17
N TYR A 202 -6.77 -24.45 6.49
CA TYR A 202 -6.34 -23.49 5.48
C TYR A 202 -5.34 -22.44 6.02
N LEU A 203 -5.40 -22.17 7.34
CA LEU A 203 -4.47 -21.28 8.01
C LEU A 203 -3.04 -21.87 8.03
N ALA A 204 -2.91 -23.19 8.09
CA ALA A 204 -1.62 -23.88 8.06
C ALA A 204 -0.89 -23.74 6.71
N GLU A 205 -1.59 -23.40 5.63
CA GLU A 205 -0.99 -23.14 4.32
C GLU A 205 -0.47 -21.71 4.14
N ARG A 206 -0.82 -20.81 5.05
CA ARG A 206 -0.37 -19.41 5.03
C ARG A 206 1.04 -19.28 5.59
N SER A 207 1.70 -18.17 5.26
CA SER A 207 3.04 -17.90 5.79
C SER A 207 2.97 -17.57 7.27
N ILE A 208 4.05 -17.88 8.00
CA ILE A 208 4.12 -17.58 9.44
C ILE A 208 4.02 -16.05 9.70
N GLU A 209 4.56 -15.22 8.80
CA GLU A 209 4.43 -13.75 8.90
C GLU A 209 2.97 -13.29 8.85
N GLU A 210 2.20 -13.80 7.88
CA GLU A 210 0.78 -13.48 7.75
C GLU A 210 -0.02 -14.00 8.95
N VAL A 211 0.25 -15.23 9.38
CA VAL A 211 -0.41 -15.84 10.54
C VAL A 211 -0.12 -15.04 11.80
N TYR A 212 1.14 -14.65 12.02
CA TYR A 212 1.53 -13.84 13.18
C TYR A 212 0.87 -12.46 13.16
N TYR A 213 0.82 -11.81 12.00
CA TYR A 213 0.10 -10.55 11.82
C TYR A 213 -1.40 -10.68 12.19
N LEU A 214 -2.08 -11.72 11.67
CA LEU A 214 -3.48 -11.99 11.98
C LEU A 214 -3.68 -12.40 13.45
N TRP A 215 -2.71 -13.10 14.06
CA TRP A 215 -2.74 -13.48 15.46
C TRP A 215 -2.71 -12.26 16.38
N CYS A 216 -1.87 -11.26 16.08
CA CYS A 216 -1.86 -9.97 16.77
C CYS A 216 -3.23 -9.27 16.66
N LEU A 217 -3.83 -9.25 15.47
CA LEU A 217 -5.18 -8.67 15.27
C LEU A 217 -6.27 -9.44 16.03
N ALA A 218 -6.13 -10.76 16.18
CA ALA A 218 -7.05 -11.62 16.91
C ALA A 218 -7.05 -11.38 18.43
N GLY A 219 -6.22 -10.46 18.93
CA GLY A 219 -6.03 -10.18 20.35
C GLY A 219 -4.83 -10.90 20.97
N GLY A 220 -3.97 -11.51 20.14
CA GLY A 220 -2.69 -12.05 20.55
C GLY A 220 -1.80 -10.95 21.13
N ASP A 221 -1.28 -11.18 22.33
CA ASP A 221 -0.40 -10.26 23.04
C ASP A 221 0.80 -11.06 23.55
N LEU A 222 1.97 -10.78 22.96
CA LEU A 222 3.22 -11.48 23.28
C LEU A 222 3.60 -11.32 24.75
N GLU A 223 3.51 -10.10 25.30
CA GLU A 223 3.91 -9.83 26.67
C GLU A 223 2.99 -10.59 27.62
N LYS A 224 1.68 -10.57 27.35
CA LYS A 224 0.69 -11.32 28.12
C LYS A 224 0.89 -12.84 28.05
N GLU A 225 1.16 -13.41 26.88
CA GLU A 225 1.43 -14.86 26.76
C GLU A 225 2.70 -15.26 27.52
N LEU A 226 3.76 -14.47 27.41
CA LEU A 226 5.00 -14.74 28.16
C LEU A 226 4.82 -14.56 29.67
N VAL A 227 3.96 -13.63 30.12
CA VAL A 227 3.57 -13.51 31.54
C VAL A 227 2.77 -14.72 32.01
N ASN A 228 1.79 -15.19 31.22
CA ASN A 228 0.97 -16.36 31.55
C ASN A 228 1.79 -17.63 31.67
N LYS A 229 2.87 -17.75 30.90
CA LYS A 229 3.83 -18.87 30.95
C LYS A 229 4.95 -18.66 31.98
N GLU A 230 4.83 -17.64 32.83
CA GLU A 230 5.79 -17.27 33.89
C GLU A 230 7.21 -16.94 33.41
N ILE A 231 7.41 -16.71 32.10
CA ILE A 231 8.69 -16.25 31.54
C ILE A 231 8.93 -14.79 31.91
N ILE A 232 7.88 -13.96 31.84
CA ILE A 232 7.93 -12.59 32.33
C ILE A 232 7.31 -12.55 33.72
N ARG A 233 8.13 -12.26 34.73
CA ARG A 233 7.69 -12.08 36.12
C ARG A 233 7.64 -10.60 36.47
N SER A 234 6.54 -10.17 37.10
CA SER A 234 6.30 -8.78 37.53
C SER A 234 6.81 -8.46 38.94
N LYS A 235 7.39 -9.44 39.65
CA LYS A 235 7.91 -9.27 41.02
C LYS A 235 9.39 -8.86 40.97
N PRO A 236 9.82 -7.83 41.70
CA PRO A 236 11.23 -7.46 41.77
C PRO A 236 12.06 -8.57 42.45
N PRO A 237 13.31 -8.83 42.01
CA PRO A 237 14.16 -9.89 42.56
C PRO A 237 14.33 -9.82 44.09
N ILE A 238 14.26 -8.61 44.66
CA ILE A 238 14.41 -8.37 46.10
C ILE A 238 13.29 -8.97 46.96
N CYS A 239 12.14 -9.33 46.36
CA CYS A 239 11.04 -10.01 47.03
C CYS A 239 11.10 -11.54 46.86
N THR A 240 12.16 -12.08 46.26
CA THR A 240 12.33 -13.52 46.03
C THR A 240 13.38 -14.09 46.99
N LEU A 241 13.01 -15.13 47.75
CA LEU A 241 13.95 -15.88 48.59
C LEU A 241 14.87 -16.71 47.69
N PRO A 242 16.21 -16.69 47.85
CA PRO A 242 17.10 -17.60 47.13
C PRO A 242 16.71 -19.06 47.38
N ASN A 243 16.83 -19.92 46.38
CA ASN A 243 16.56 -21.35 46.55
C ASN A 243 17.76 -21.99 47.29
N PHE A 244 17.52 -22.51 48.49
CA PHE A 244 18.51 -23.25 49.29
C PHE A 244 18.14 -24.73 49.29
N LEU A 245 19.15 -25.60 49.24
CA LEU A 245 18.97 -27.03 49.40
C LEU A 245 19.28 -27.41 50.85
N PHE A 246 18.34 -28.09 51.50
CA PHE A 246 18.57 -28.75 52.78
C PHE A 246 19.42 -30.02 52.59
N GLU A 247 20.07 -30.47 53.67
CA GLU A 247 20.92 -31.68 53.65
C GLU A 247 20.16 -32.97 53.29
N ASP A 248 18.83 -32.96 53.41
CA ASP A 248 17.92 -34.05 53.02
C ASP A 248 17.49 -34.00 51.54
N GLY A 249 17.96 -33.01 50.78
CA GLY A 249 17.62 -32.83 49.37
C GLY A 249 16.37 -31.99 49.11
N GLU A 250 15.66 -31.52 50.14
CA GLU A 250 14.52 -30.63 49.95
C GLU A 250 14.98 -29.20 49.59
N SER A 251 14.39 -28.61 48.55
CA SER A 251 14.69 -27.24 48.15
C SER A 251 13.69 -26.27 48.76
N PHE A 252 14.18 -25.22 49.43
CA PHE A 252 13.37 -24.18 50.06
C PHE A 252 13.77 -22.79 49.58
N GLY A 253 12.80 -22.05 49.07
CA GLY A 253 12.99 -20.73 48.48
C GLY A 253 12.17 -20.57 47.19
N GLN A 254 12.40 -19.49 46.46
CA GLN A 254 11.81 -19.27 45.15
C GLN A 254 12.88 -19.45 44.06
N GLY A 255 12.48 -19.98 42.90
CA GLY A 255 13.37 -20.05 41.75
C GLY A 255 13.89 -18.65 41.40
N ARG A 256 15.19 -18.54 41.12
CA ARG A 256 15.89 -17.28 40.81
C ARG A 256 15.09 -16.47 39.78
N ASP A 257 15.04 -15.14 39.96
CA ASP A 257 14.36 -14.28 39.00
C ASP A 257 15.01 -14.43 37.62
N ARG A 258 14.31 -15.14 36.73
CA ARG A 258 14.74 -15.36 35.34
C ARG A 258 14.56 -14.12 34.49
N SER A 259 13.90 -13.07 35.01
CA SER A 259 13.71 -11.83 34.28
C SER A 259 15.04 -11.21 33.85
N SER A 260 16.09 -11.24 34.68
CA SER A 260 17.39 -10.62 34.36
C SER A 260 18.43 -11.57 33.75
N LEU A 261 18.10 -12.84 33.52
CA LEU A 261 18.99 -13.85 32.95
C LEU A 261 18.50 -14.23 31.55
N LEU A 262 19.41 -14.63 30.66
CA LEU A 262 19.02 -15.21 29.37
C LEU A 262 18.30 -16.53 29.65
N ASP A 263 17.00 -16.57 29.40
CA ASP A 263 16.17 -17.78 29.43
C ASP A 263 15.92 -18.21 27.98
N ASP A 264 16.43 -19.39 27.61
CA ASP A 264 16.29 -19.98 26.28
C ASP A 264 14.96 -20.74 26.08
N THR A 265 14.09 -20.73 27.10
CA THR A 265 12.76 -21.32 27.02
C THR A 265 11.95 -20.64 25.90
N THR A 266 11.59 -21.42 24.89
CA THR A 266 10.70 -20.98 23.81
C THR A 266 9.26 -21.36 24.13
N VAL A 267 8.33 -20.40 24.02
CA VAL A 267 6.89 -20.60 24.21
C VAL A 267 6.21 -20.72 22.87
N THR A 268 5.57 -21.86 22.62
CA THR A 268 4.60 -21.97 21.52
C THR A 268 3.42 -21.04 21.76
N LEU A 269 3.14 -20.17 20.79
CA LEU A 269 2.00 -19.27 20.78
C LEU A 269 0.73 -20.01 20.32
N SER A 270 -0.32 -19.94 21.14
CA SER A 270 -1.60 -20.60 20.82
C SER A 270 -2.34 -19.90 19.68
N LEU A 271 -2.79 -20.68 18.70
CA LEU A 271 -3.64 -20.23 17.60
C LEU A 271 -5.14 -20.31 17.89
N CYS A 272 -5.54 -20.74 19.10
CA CYS A 272 -6.96 -20.97 19.41
C CYS A 272 -7.83 -19.73 19.20
N GLN A 273 -7.37 -18.55 19.62
CA GLN A 273 -8.14 -17.31 19.45
C GLN A 273 -8.32 -16.93 17.97
N LEU A 274 -7.25 -17.04 17.19
CA LEU A 274 -7.29 -16.76 15.75
C LEU A 274 -8.20 -17.76 15.02
N ARG A 275 -8.07 -19.07 15.29
CA ARG A 275 -8.95 -20.10 14.74
C ARG A 275 -10.41 -19.87 15.11
N ASN A 276 -10.69 -19.46 16.34
CA ASN A 276 -12.04 -19.14 16.78
C ASN A 276 -12.63 -17.92 16.06
N ARG A 277 -11.82 -16.90 15.75
CA ARG A 277 -12.29 -15.74 14.96
C ARG A 277 -12.53 -16.08 13.49
N LEU A 278 -11.77 -17.03 12.94
CA LEU A 278 -11.87 -17.43 11.53
C LEU A 278 -12.73 -18.68 11.30
N LYS A 279 -13.43 -19.17 12.33
CA LYS A 279 -14.16 -20.45 12.28
C LYS A 279 -15.29 -20.47 11.23
N ASP A 280 -15.88 -19.31 10.97
CA ASP A 280 -17.02 -19.14 10.06
C ASP A 280 -16.57 -18.74 8.63
N VAL A 281 -15.27 -18.59 8.41
CA VAL A 281 -14.68 -18.26 7.11
C VAL A 281 -14.57 -19.52 6.25
N GLY A 282 -15.29 -19.55 5.14
CA GLY A 282 -15.25 -20.67 4.20
C GLY A 282 -13.91 -20.81 3.47
N GLY A 283 -13.60 -22.02 3.01
CA GLY A 283 -12.35 -22.32 2.29
C GLY A 283 -12.14 -21.51 1.01
N GLU A 284 -13.22 -21.06 0.38
CA GLU A 284 -13.21 -20.18 -0.79
C GLU A 284 -12.53 -18.83 -0.53
N ALA A 285 -12.57 -18.31 0.70
CA ALA A 285 -11.90 -17.06 1.08
C ALA A 285 -10.38 -17.19 1.02
N PHE A 286 -9.85 -18.40 1.19
CA PHE A 286 -8.42 -18.67 1.06
C PHE A 286 -7.96 -18.80 -0.40
N TYR A 287 -8.90 -19.02 -1.33
CA TYR A 287 -8.60 -19.17 -2.74
C TYR A 287 -9.54 -18.38 -3.69
N PRO A 288 -9.61 -17.04 -3.59
CA PRO A 288 -10.53 -16.23 -4.39
C PRO A 288 -10.15 -16.20 -5.88
N LEU A 289 -11.13 -16.42 -6.77
CA LEU A 289 -10.92 -16.35 -8.23
C LEU A 289 -10.71 -14.89 -8.67
N LEU A 290 -9.76 -14.65 -9.58
CA LEU A 290 -9.42 -13.30 -10.09
C LEU A 290 -10.22 -12.88 -11.35
N GLU A 291 -11.10 -13.74 -11.86
CA GLU A 291 -11.76 -13.61 -13.17
C GLU A 291 -13.26 -13.28 -13.10
N ASP A 292 -13.86 -13.16 -11.92
CA ASP A 292 -15.23 -12.66 -11.84
C ASP A 292 -15.24 -11.13 -12.01
N ASP A 293 -15.68 -10.67 -13.19
CA ASP A 293 -16.04 -9.28 -13.48
C ASP A 293 -17.24 -8.78 -12.65
N GLN A 294 -17.80 -9.63 -11.78
CA GLN A 294 -18.74 -9.22 -10.74
C GLN A 294 -17.94 -8.60 -9.58
N SER A 295 -17.86 -7.28 -9.60
CA SER A 295 -17.23 -6.41 -8.60
C SER A 295 -17.86 -6.47 -7.20
N ASN A 296 -17.99 -7.67 -6.63
CA ASN A 296 -18.44 -7.90 -5.26
C ASN A 296 -17.47 -8.92 -4.63
N LEU A 297 -17.08 -8.65 -3.39
CA LEU A 297 -16.32 -9.57 -2.54
C LEU A 297 -16.90 -11.02 -2.64
N PRO A 298 -16.04 -12.06 -2.56
CA PRO A 298 -16.45 -13.45 -2.81
C PRO A 298 -17.63 -13.87 -1.93
N HIS A 299 -18.59 -14.56 -2.53
CA HIS A 299 -19.86 -14.90 -1.90
C HIS A 299 -19.74 -16.08 -0.93
N SER A 300 -19.42 -15.77 0.33
CA SER A 300 -19.55 -16.70 1.46
C SER A 300 -20.80 -16.38 2.29
N ASN A 301 -21.27 -17.34 3.10
CA ASN A 301 -22.42 -17.14 3.99
C ASN A 301 -22.16 -16.07 5.08
N SER A 302 -20.93 -15.59 5.26
CA SER A 302 -20.53 -14.45 6.13
C SER A 302 -20.64 -13.07 5.46
N ASN A 303 -21.14 -12.98 4.21
CA ASN A 303 -21.20 -11.75 3.42
C ASN A 303 -21.84 -10.54 4.12
N ASN A 304 -22.81 -10.75 5.01
CA ASN A 304 -23.46 -9.64 5.71
C ASN A 304 -22.49 -8.91 6.67
N GLU A 305 -21.55 -9.63 7.29
CA GLU A 305 -20.58 -9.05 8.23
C GLU A 305 -19.38 -8.44 7.51
N LEU A 306 -18.85 -9.09 6.47
CA LEU A 306 -17.74 -8.55 5.68
C LEU A 306 -18.15 -7.29 4.89
N SER A 307 -19.37 -7.29 4.34
CA SER A 307 -19.95 -6.10 3.69
C SER A 307 -20.24 -4.98 4.69
N ALA A 308 -20.68 -5.31 5.91
CA ALA A 308 -20.84 -4.32 6.98
C ALA A 308 -19.48 -3.75 7.43
N ALA A 309 -18.47 -4.59 7.64
CA ALA A 309 -17.12 -4.18 8.02
C ALA A 309 -16.48 -3.26 6.97
N ALA A 310 -16.68 -3.52 5.68
CA ALA A 310 -16.20 -2.67 4.59
C ALA A 310 -16.76 -1.24 4.62
N THR A 311 -17.89 -1.01 5.29
CA THR A 311 -18.48 0.33 5.47
C THR A 311 -17.99 1.06 6.74
N LEU A 312 -17.25 0.39 7.61
CA LEU A 312 -16.71 0.98 8.83
C LEU A 312 -15.52 1.89 8.54
N PRO A 313 -15.22 2.85 9.45
CA PRO A 313 -14.01 3.66 9.39
C PRO A 313 -12.74 2.81 9.20
N LEU A 314 -11.77 3.32 8.44
CA LEU A 314 -10.56 2.58 8.05
C LEU A 314 -9.81 1.98 9.26
N ILE A 315 -9.74 2.71 10.37
CA ILE A 315 -9.07 2.27 11.60
C ILE A 315 -9.70 0.98 12.16
N ILE A 316 -11.01 0.81 12.00
CA ILE A 316 -11.72 -0.40 12.43
C ILE A 316 -11.44 -1.54 11.46
N ARG A 317 -11.48 -1.26 10.15
CA ARG A 317 -11.16 -2.23 9.08
C ARG A 317 -9.73 -2.77 9.19
N GLU A 318 -8.76 -1.93 9.54
CA GLU A 318 -7.35 -2.34 9.76
C GLU A 318 -7.17 -3.22 11.01
N ARG A 319 -8.15 -3.25 11.92
CA ARG A 319 -8.13 -4.07 13.14
C ARG A 319 -8.99 -5.33 13.05
N ASP A 320 -9.85 -5.43 12.04
CA ASP A 320 -10.73 -6.57 11.83
C ASP A 320 -9.98 -7.76 11.22
N THR A 321 -9.99 -8.89 11.92
CA THR A 321 -9.18 -10.06 11.56
C THR A 321 -9.66 -10.75 10.27
N GLU A 322 -10.98 -10.91 10.09
CA GLU A 322 -11.55 -11.58 8.92
C GLU A 322 -11.41 -10.68 7.68
N TYR A 323 -11.68 -9.38 7.83
CA TYR A 323 -11.50 -8.41 6.78
C TYR A 323 -10.04 -8.36 6.33
N GLN A 324 -9.07 -8.27 7.26
CA GLN A 324 -7.66 -8.26 6.89
C GLN A 324 -7.21 -9.55 6.21
N LEU A 325 -7.68 -10.72 6.65
CA LEU A 325 -7.40 -11.99 5.97
C LEU A 325 -7.81 -11.92 4.50
N ASN A 326 -9.06 -11.52 4.22
CA ASN A 326 -9.59 -11.42 2.85
C ASN A 326 -8.78 -10.42 2.01
N ARG A 327 -8.47 -9.24 2.55
CA ARG A 327 -7.70 -8.22 1.84
C ARG A 327 -6.27 -8.68 1.56
N ILE A 328 -5.58 -9.30 2.52
CA ILE A 328 -4.20 -9.80 2.36
C ILE A 328 -4.15 -10.84 1.24
N ILE A 329 -5.06 -11.82 1.24
CA ILE A 329 -5.08 -12.89 0.23
C ILE A 329 -5.36 -12.33 -1.16
N LEU A 330 -6.29 -11.37 -1.28
CA LEU A 330 -6.59 -10.70 -2.54
C LEU A 330 -5.36 -9.94 -3.07
N PHE A 331 -4.73 -9.10 -2.25
CA PHE A 331 -3.57 -8.32 -2.67
C PHE A 331 -2.36 -9.21 -2.98
N ASP A 332 -2.10 -10.28 -2.22
CA ASP A 332 -1.04 -11.25 -2.51
C ASP A 332 -1.21 -11.85 -3.92
N ARG A 333 -2.43 -12.28 -4.27
CA ARG A 333 -2.73 -12.80 -5.61
C ARG A 333 -2.58 -11.75 -6.70
N LEU A 334 -3.10 -10.54 -6.48
CA LEU A 334 -3.03 -9.46 -7.45
C LEU A 334 -1.58 -9.01 -7.70
N LEU A 335 -0.77 -8.91 -6.64
CA LEU A 335 0.64 -8.52 -6.72
C LEU A 335 1.48 -9.59 -7.40
N LYS A 336 1.21 -10.89 -7.18
CA LYS A 336 1.85 -11.97 -7.94
C LYS A 336 1.51 -11.92 -9.44
N ALA A 337 0.35 -11.39 -9.81
CA ALA A 337 -0.07 -11.20 -11.19
C ALA A 337 0.30 -9.82 -11.78
N TYR A 338 1.04 -8.98 -11.05
CA TYR A 338 1.55 -7.72 -11.55
C TYR A 338 2.65 -7.97 -12.61
N PRO A 339 2.70 -7.23 -13.74
CA PRO A 339 1.95 -6.00 -14.04
C PRO A 339 0.58 -6.20 -14.72
N TYR A 340 0.22 -7.42 -15.11
CA TYR A 340 -1.00 -7.70 -15.88
C TYR A 340 -2.30 -7.31 -15.16
N LYS A 341 -2.31 -7.38 -13.83
CA LYS A 341 -3.47 -6.99 -12.98
C LYS A 341 -3.35 -5.60 -12.35
N LYS A 342 -2.47 -4.71 -12.85
CA LYS A 342 -2.29 -3.32 -12.35
C LYS A 342 -3.60 -2.55 -12.14
N ASN A 343 -4.53 -2.66 -13.09
CA ASN A 343 -5.82 -1.97 -13.00
C ASN A 343 -6.72 -2.52 -11.88
N GLN A 344 -6.65 -3.82 -11.59
CA GLN A 344 -7.38 -4.41 -10.47
C GLN A 344 -6.76 -4.00 -9.14
N ILE A 345 -5.42 -3.98 -9.02
CA ILE A 345 -4.71 -3.45 -7.83
C ILE A 345 -5.16 -2.01 -7.56
N TRP A 346 -5.20 -1.15 -8.58
CA TRP A 346 -5.64 0.23 -8.41
C TRP A 346 -7.10 0.34 -7.97
N LYS A 347 -8.00 -0.49 -8.52
CA LYS A 347 -9.42 -0.53 -8.11
C LYS A 347 -9.57 -0.94 -6.65
N GLU A 348 -8.86 -1.99 -6.23
CA GLU A 348 -8.93 -2.48 -4.85
C GLU A 348 -8.28 -1.50 -3.86
N ALA A 349 -7.17 -0.86 -4.25
CA ALA A 349 -6.50 0.16 -3.43
C ALA A 349 -7.37 1.40 -3.16
N ARG A 350 -8.38 1.68 -4.01
CA ARG A 350 -9.38 2.75 -3.73
C ARG A 350 -10.28 2.45 -2.54
N ILE A 351 -10.44 1.18 -2.18
CA ILE A 351 -11.23 0.77 -1.00
C ILE A 351 -10.36 0.96 0.25
N ASP A 352 -9.17 0.36 0.24
CA ASP A 352 -8.05 0.55 1.17
C ASP A 352 -6.84 -0.30 0.74
N ILE A 353 -5.71 -0.18 1.44
CA ILE A 353 -4.54 -1.03 1.25
C ILE A 353 -4.25 -1.75 2.59
N PRO A 354 -4.20 -3.09 2.63
CA PRO A 354 -3.92 -3.82 3.86
C PRO A 354 -2.49 -3.53 4.34
N PRO A 355 -2.27 -3.23 5.63
CA PRO A 355 -0.97 -2.76 6.11
C PRO A 355 0.20 -3.68 5.79
N LEU A 356 0.01 -4.99 5.90
CA LEU A 356 1.03 -5.99 5.60
C LEU A 356 1.51 -5.94 4.14
N MET A 357 0.62 -5.60 3.19
CA MET A 357 0.93 -5.58 1.76
C MET A 357 1.27 -4.18 1.22
N ARG A 358 1.33 -3.16 2.09
CA ARG A 358 1.40 -1.75 1.68
C ARG A 358 2.65 -1.43 0.87
N GLY A 359 3.82 -1.88 1.30
CA GLY A 359 5.09 -1.61 0.60
C GLY A 359 5.09 -2.10 -0.85
N LEU A 360 4.67 -3.34 -1.08
CA LEU A 360 4.55 -3.94 -2.41
C LEU A 360 3.44 -3.29 -3.25
N THR A 361 2.31 -2.95 -2.62
CA THR A 361 1.20 -2.26 -3.29
C THR A 361 1.62 -0.87 -3.78
N TRP A 362 2.32 -0.10 -2.96
CA TRP A 362 2.85 1.21 -3.35
C TRP A 362 3.83 1.11 -4.52
N ALA A 363 4.72 0.10 -4.51
CA ALA A 363 5.62 -0.15 -5.63
C ALA A 363 4.85 -0.43 -6.93
N ALA A 364 3.79 -1.25 -6.87
CA ALA A 364 2.93 -1.55 -8.02
C ALA A 364 2.15 -0.32 -8.52
N LEU A 365 1.62 0.51 -7.60
CA LEU A 365 0.93 1.77 -7.95
C LEU A 365 1.88 2.80 -8.60
N LEU A 366 3.15 2.79 -8.19
CA LEU A 366 4.21 3.63 -8.77
C LEU A 366 4.80 3.07 -10.07
N GLY A 367 4.38 1.88 -10.51
CA GLY A 367 4.88 1.27 -11.73
C GLY A 367 6.32 0.76 -11.63
N VAL A 368 6.76 0.35 -10.44
CA VAL A 368 8.12 -0.16 -10.22
C VAL A 368 8.24 -1.55 -10.83
N GLU A 369 9.10 -1.68 -11.85
CA GLU A 369 9.33 -2.92 -12.59
C GLU A 369 10.81 -3.15 -12.91
N GLY A 370 11.14 -4.42 -13.20
CA GLY A 370 12.45 -4.85 -13.66
C GLY A 370 13.46 -5.15 -12.55
N ALA A 371 14.74 -5.24 -12.93
CA ALA A 371 15.83 -5.64 -12.03
C ALA A 371 16.26 -4.51 -11.07
N ILE A 372 15.40 -4.18 -10.09
CA ILE A 372 15.63 -3.10 -9.12
C ILE A 372 16.91 -3.29 -8.31
N HIS A 373 17.23 -4.53 -7.91
CA HIS A 373 18.43 -4.84 -7.14
C HIS A 373 19.70 -4.54 -7.94
N ALA A 374 19.80 -5.07 -9.16
CA ALA A 374 20.95 -4.81 -10.03
C ALA A 374 21.15 -3.31 -10.30
N LYS A 375 20.05 -2.55 -10.49
CA LYS A 375 20.12 -1.09 -10.67
C LYS A 375 20.64 -0.39 -9.41
N TYR A 376 20.14 -0.77 -8.23
CA TYR A 376 20.54 -0.15 -6.96
C TYR A 376 21.98 -0.49 -6.56
N ASP A 377 22.37 -1.74 -6.75
CA ASP A 377 23.70 -2.24 -6.39
C ASP A 377 24.79 -1.62 -7.26
N ALA A 378 24.49 -1.33 -8.53
CA ALA A 378 25.41 -0.68 -9.47
C ALA A 378 25.74 0.79 -9.14
N ILE A 379 24.98 1.45 -8.27
CA ILE A 379 25.20 2.85 -7.91
C ILE A 379 26.32 2.95 -6.88
N ASP A 380 27.29 3.84 -7.09
CA ASP A 380 28.35 4.12 -6.11
C ASP A 380 27.75 4.85 -4.89
N LYS A 381 27.84 4.21 -3.72
CA LYS A 381 27.34 4.71 -2.43
C LYS A 381 28.50 4.99 -1.45
N ASP A 382 29.73 4.66 -1.83
CA ASP A 382 30.88 4.67 -0.93
C ASP A 382 31.74 5.91 -1.14
N THR A 383 31.95 6.35 -2.38
CA THR A 383 32.76 7.54 -2.69
C THR A 383 32.20 8.78 -2.00
N PRO A 384 32.98 9.51 -1.18
CA PRO A 384 32.50 10.71 -0.49
C PRO A 384 32.01 11.79 -1.47
N ILE A 385 30.83 12.37 -1.20
CA ILE A 385 30.28 13.49 -1.97
C ILE A 385 30.08 14.72 -1.07
N PRO A 386 30.09 15.96 -1.62
CA PRO A 386 29.94 17.18 -0.83
C PRO A 386 28.67 17.21 0.05
N THR A 387 27.62 16.52 -0.39
CA THR A 387 26.32 16.42 0.26
C THR A 387 26.30 15.50 1.49
N ASP A 388 27.29 14.61 1.64
CA ASP A 388 27.29 13.59 2.71
C ASP A 388 27.17 14.22 4.10
N ARG A 389 27.85 15.35 4.33
CA ARG A 389 27.78 16.09 5.60
C ARG A 389 26.38 16.57 5.93
N GLN A 390 25.61 17.02 4.93
CA GLN A 390 24.24 17.50 5.14
C GLN A 390 23.32 16.32 5.49
N ILE A 391 23.43 15.22 4.74
CA ILE A 391 22.68 13.98 4.99
C ILE A 391 22.92 13.47 6.42
N GLU A 392 24.16 13.53 6.89
CA GLU A 392 24.55 13.13 8.26
C GLU A 392 23.90 13.93 9.38
N VAL A 393 23.65 15.22 9.15
CA VAL A 393 23.05 16.13 10.14
C VAL A 393 21.53 16.02 10.13
N ASP A 394 20.94 15.68 9.00
CA ASP A 394 19.48 15.64 8.83
C ASP A 394 18.89 14.33 9.34
N ILE A 395 19.49 13.18 8.99
CA ILE A 395 18.99 11.84 9.35
C ILE A 395 18.67 11.69 10.85
N PRO A 396 19.54 12.07 11.81
CA PRO A 396 19.25 11.87 13.24
C PRO A 396 18.07 12.69 13.76
N ARG A 397 17.65 13.74 13.03
CA ARG A 397 16.50 14.59 13.38
C ARG A 397 15.21 14.13 12.69
N CYS A 398 15.33 13.32 11.64
CA CYS A 398 14.24 12.82 10.83
C CYS A 398 13.51 11.66 11.53
N HIS A 399 12.21 11.82 11.80
CA HIS A 399 11.37 10.78 12.42
C HIS A 399 11.98 10.12 13.67
N GLN A 400 12.67 10.90 14.52
CA GLN A 400 13.37 10.42 15.73
C GLN A 400 12.50 9.66 16.74
N TYR A 401 11.17 9.81 16.66
CA TYR A 401 10.21 9.11 17.51
C TYR A 401 10.04 7.63 17.10
N ASP A 402 10.42 7.25 15.88
CA ASP A 402 10.29 5.90 15.37
C ASP A 402 11.53 5.08 15.72
N GLU A 403 11.33 3.97 16.43
CA GLU A 403 12.44 3.16 16.96
C GLU A 403 13.27 2.49 15.86
N LEU A 404 12.63 2.10 14.75
CA LEU A 404 13.32 1.39 13.67
C LEU A 404 14.20 2.37 12.86
N LEU A 405 13.63 3.51 12.50
CA LEU A 405 14.32 4.54 11.71
C LEU A 405 15.41 5.27 12.50
N SER A 406 15.21 5.51 13.80
CA SER A 406 16.20 6.14 14.68
C SER A 406 17.36 5.20 15.09
N SER A 407 17.28 3.92 14.72
CA SER A 407 18.36 2.97 14.97
C SER A 407 19.60 3.28 14.11
N PRO A 408 20.82 2.91 14.56
CA PRO A 408 22.02 3.11 13.74
C PRO A 408 21.96 2.42 12.37
N GLU A 409 21.27 1.27 12.28
CA GLU A 409 21.04 0.60 11.01
C GLU A 409 20.07 1.39 10.13
N GLY A 410 18.99 1.95 10.70
CA GLY A 410 18.08 2.85 10.01
C GLY A 410 18.83 4.06 9.44
N HIS A 411 19.68 4.70 10.24
CA HIS A 411 20.52 5.81 9.77
C HIS A 411 21.47 5.40 8.63
N ALA A 412 22.10 4.23 8.72
CA ALA A 412 22.98 3.72 7.67
C ALA A 412 22.22 3.45 6.36
N LYS A 413 21.01 2.88 6.45
CA LYS A 413 20.12 2.64 5.31
C LYS A 413 19.63 3.93 4.67
N PHE A 414 19.20 4.91 5.47
CA PHE A 414 18.85 6.25 4.98
C PHE A 414 19.97 6.85 4.15
N ARG A 415 21.20 6.85 4.70
CA ARG A 415 22.37 7.37 4.01
C ARG A 415 22.58 6.69 2.66
N ARG A 416 22.52 5.35 2.61
CA ARG A 416 22.72 4.58 1.37
C ARG A 416 21.63 4.90 0.33
N VAL A 417 20.36 4.94 0.72
CA VAL A 417 19.25 5.23 -0.20
C VAL A 417 19.28 6.68 -0.70
N LEU A 418 19.48 7.66 0.19
CA LEU A 418 19.57 9.07 -0.18
C LEU A 418 20.79 9.34 -1.09
N LYS A 419 21.95 8.78 -0.74
CA LYS A 419 23.15 8.91 -1.55
C LYS A 419 22.99 8.25 -2.92
N ALA A 420 22.41 7.05 -2.98
CA ALA A 420 22.11 6.41 -4.25
C ALA A 420 21.23 7.28 -5.15
N TRP A 421 20.26 7.99 -4.57
CA TRP A 421 19.41 8.91 -5.31
C TRP A 421 20.14 10.15 -5.81
N VAL A 422 20.93 10.81 -4.94
CA VAL A 422 21.71 12.00 -5.34
C VAL A 422 22.73 11.65 -6.43
N VAL A 423 23.43 10.52 -6.31
CA VAL A 423 24.42 10.07 -7.30
C VAL A 423 23.76 9.71 -8.64
N SER A 424 22.57 9.13 -8.62
CA SER A 424 21.84 8.73 -9.84
C SER A 424 21.19 9.90 -10.58
N HIS A 425 21.11 11.08 -9.97
CA HIS A 425 20.46 12.27 -10.53
C HIS A 425 21.41 13.47 -10.45
N PRO A 426 22.45 13.54 -11.30
CA PRO A 426 23.49 14.57 -11.20
C PRO A 426 22.98 16.00 -11.42
N ASP A 427 21.83 16.16 -12.09
CA ASP A 427 21.18 17.46 -12.31
C ASP A 427 20.36 17.94 -11.09
N LEU A 428 20.16 17.08 -10.10
CA LEU A 428 19.40 17.37 -8.89
C LEU A 428 20.33 17.46 -7.67
N VAL A 429 19.93 18.25 -6.68
CA VAL A 429 20.64 18.44 -5.43
C VAL A 429 19.79 18.00 -4.24
N TYR A 430 20.47 17.60 -3.17
CA TYR A 430 19.81 17.32 -1.91
C TYR A 430 19.32 18.62 -1.28
N TRP A 431 18.01 18.70 -1.07
CA TRP A 431 17.38 19.73 -0.24
C TRP A 431 16.93 19.10 1.07
N GLN A 432 17.10 19.84 2.18
CA GLN A 432 16.58 19.42 3.48
C GLN A 432 15.08 19.14 3.38
N GLY A 433 14.65 17.95 3.79
CA GLY A 433 13.30 17.43 3.58
C GLY A 433 13.27 16.18 2.68
N LEU A 434 14.30 15.93 1.87
CA LEU A 434 14.40 14.69 1.08
C LEU A 434 14.55 13.45 1.97
N ASP A 435 15.22 13.59 3.11
CA ASP A 435 15.27 12.59 4.18
C ASP A 435 13.87 12.24 4.72
N SER A 436 13.04 13.26 4.98
CA SER A 436 11.65 13.06 5.40
C SER A 436 10.82 12.40 4.30
N LEU A 437 11.05 12.73 3.03
CA LEU A 437 10.38 12.10 1.90
C LEU A 437 10.79 10.61 1.73
N CYS A 438 12.04 10.28 2.03
CA CYS A 438 12.58 8.92 1.97
C CYS A 438 11.99 8.00 3.06
N ALA A 439 11.60 8.57 4.22
CA ALA A 439 11.26 7.81 5.41
C ALA A 439 10.10 6.80 5.22
N PRO A 440 8.96 7.13 4.59
CA PRO A 440 7.88 6.17 4.38
C PRO A 440 8.31 4.98 3.50
N PHE A 441 9.08 5.24 2.45
CA PHE A 441 9.56 4.20 1.54
C PHE A 441 10.56 3.26 2.22
N LEU A 442 11.49 3.83 3.00
CA LEU A 442 12.46 3.05 3.74
C LEU A 442 11.81 2.26 4.87
N TYR A 443 10.85 2.84 5.60
CA TYR A 443 10.13 2.13 6.66
C TYR A 443 9.39 0.90 6.12
N LEU A 444 8.60 1.08 5.06
CA LEU A 444 7.81 -0.01 4.46
C LEU A 444 8.69 -1.08 3.79
N ASN A 445 9.92 -0.75 3.41
CA ASN A 445 10.83 -1.63 2.68
C ASN A 445 12.20 -1.70 3.37
N PHE A 446 12.25 -1.71 4.70
CA PHE A 446 13.50 -1.60 5.47
C PHE A 446 14.52 -2.69 5.11
N ASN A 447 13.99 -3.87 4.80
CA ASN A 447 14.74 -5.06 4.40
C ASN A 447 15.00 -5.16 2.88
N ASN A 448 14.49 -4.22 2.09
CA ASN A 448 14.68 -4.15 0.65
C ASN A 448 14.96 -2.69 0.23
N GLU A 449 16.18 -2.22 0.48
CA GLU A 449 16.63 -0.85 0.14
C GLU A 449 16.49 -0.53 -1.35
N ALA A 450 16.69 -1.53 -2.22
CA ALA A 450 16.52 -1.37 -3.66
C ALA A 450 15.06 -1.04 -4.03
N LEU A 451 14.09 -1.66 -3.36
CA LEU A 451 12.67 -1.36 -3.56
C LEU A 451 12.30 0.01 -2.98
N ALA A 452 12.82 0.36 -1.79
CA ALA A 452 12.64 1.71 -1.22
C ALA A 452 13.14 2.80 -2.18
N TYR A 453 14.37 2.62 -2.68
CA TYR A 453 15.00 3.48 -3.67
C TYR A 453 14.20 3.57 -4.97
N ALA A 454 13.74 2.44 -5.50
CA ALA A 454 12.98 2.39 -6.74
C ALA A 454 11.63 3.11 -6.60
N CYS A 455 10.93 2.92 -5.47
CA CYS A 455 9.68 3.64 -5.16
C CYS A 455 9.93 5.14 -5.08
N MET A 456 10.93 5.59 -4.32
CA MET A 456 11.28 7.01 -4.20
C MET A 456 11.64 7.63 -5.55
N SER A 457 12.42 6.91 -6.37
CA SER A 457 12.84 7.35 -7.71
C SER A 457 11.69 7.41 -8.71
N ALA A 458 10.64 6.61 -8.53
CA ALA A 458 9.40 6.69 -9.33
C ALA A 458 8.46 7.80 -8.82
N PHE A 459 8.43 8.03 -7.50
CA PHE A 459 7.56 9.00 -6.85
C PHE A 459 7.95 10.45 -7.13
N ILE A 460 9.25 10.78 -7.04
CA ILE A 460 9.74 12.16 -7.18
C ILE A 460 9.38 12.77 -8.55
N PRO A 461 9.63 12.11 -9.69
CA PRO A 461 9.21 12.66 -10.98
C PRO A 461 7.70 12.85 -11.10
N LYS A 462 6.89 12.01 -10.45
CA LYS A 462 5.41 12.09 -10.52
C LYS A 462 4.85 13.32 -9.79
N TYR A 463 5.38 13.65 -8.61
CA TYR A 463 4.78 14.71 -7.75
C TYR A 463 5.68 15.92 -7.52
N LEU A 464 7.00 15.75 -7.67
CA LEU A 464 8.07 16.68 -7.31
C LEU A 464 9.04 16.92 -8.48
N TYR A 465 8.53 16.83 -9.71
CA TYR A 465 9.34 17.06 -10.91
C TYR A 465 10.08 18.40 -10.83
N ASN A 466 11.40 18.39 -10.98
CA ASN A 466 12.28 19.57 -10.90
C ASN A 466 12.29 20.32 -9.55
N PHE A 467 11.63 19.83 -8.50
CA PHE A 467 11.69 20.46 -7.17
C PHE A 467 13.09 20.47 -6.57
N PHE A 468 13.90 19.47 -6.90
CA PHE A 468 15.24 19.30 -6.37
C PHE A 468 16.34 19.87 -7.29
N LEU A 469 16.00 20.74 -8.25
CA LEU A 469 17.01 21.47 -9.01
C LEU A 469 17.85 22.37 -8.08
N LYS A 470 19.08 22.68 -8.51
CA LYS A 470 19.94 23.64 -7.80
C LYS A 470 19.30 25.03 -7.72
N ASP A 471 18.66 25.47 -8.81
CA ASP A 471 17.73 26.60 -8.82
C ASP A 471 16.33 26.08 -9.15
N ASN A 472 15.51 25.98 -8.13
CA ASN A 472 14.12 25.52 -8.20
C ASN A 472 13.12 26.69 -8.00
N SER A 473 13.61 27.94 -7.96
CA SER A 473 12.81 29.10 -7.57
C SER A 473 11.57 29.27 -8.44
N HIS A 474 11.73 29.15 -9.77
CA HIS A 474 10.61 29.25 -10.71
C HIS A 474 9.59 28.11 -10.56
N VAL A 475 10.06 26.89 -10.28
CA VAL A 475 9.21 25.70 -10.08
C VAL A 475 8.37 25.85 -8.82
N ILE A 476 9.02 26.22 -7.70
CA ILE A 476 8.35 26.40 -6.41
C ILE A 476 7.36 27.58 -6.49
N GLN A 477 7.77 28.71 -7.08
CA GLN A 477 6.89 29.87 -7.19
C GLN A 477 5.67 29.61 -8.08
N GLU A 478 5.82 28.91 -9.21
CA GLU A 478 4.67 28.47 -10.02
C GLU A 478 3.74 27.59 -9.18
N TYR A 479 4.30 26.58 -8.50
CA TYR A 479 3.53 25.63 -7.71
C TYR A 479 2.74 26.31 -6.59
N LEU A 480 3.36 27.22 -5.83
CA LEU A 480 2.70 27.99 -4.77
C LEU A 480 1.66 28.96 -5.31
N THR A 481 1.90 29.55 -6.48
CA THR A 481 0.93 30.43 -7.14
C THR A 481 -0.32 29.63 -7.54
N VAL A 482 -0.15 28.46 -8.16
CA VAL A 482 -1.26 27.55 -8.47
C VAL A 482 -1.98 27.14 -7.19
N PHE A 483 -1.25 26.84 -6.11
CA PHE A 483 -1.88 26.53 -4.83
C PHE A 483 -2.71 27.70 -4.28
N SER A 484 -2.22 28.95 -4.36
CA SER A 484 -2.99 30.14 -3.97
C SER A 484 -4.30 30.26 -4.77
N GLN A 485 -4.24 30.05 -6.08
CA GLN A 485 -5.43 30.01 -6.95
C GLN A 485 -6.38 28.87 -6.57
N MET A 486 -5.86 27.72 -6.14
CA MET A 486 -6.69 26.60 -5.66
C MET A 486 -7.40 26.92 -4.34
N ILE A 487 -6.76 27.66 -3.43
CA ILE A 487 -7.43 28.17 -2.22
C ILE A 487 -8.56 29.11 -2.62
N ALA A 488 -8.30 30.09 -3.50
CA ALA A 488 -9.32 31.03 -4.00
C ALA A 488 -10.48 30.31 -4.72
N PHE A 489 -10.16 29.28 -5.48
CA PHE A 489 -11.15 28.48 -6.22
C PHE A 489 -12.08 27.71 -5.28
N HIS A 490 -11.58 27.17 -4.17
CA HIS A 490 -12.41 26.34 -3.28
C HIS A 490 -12.98 27.08 -2.06
N ASP A 491 -12.22 28.01 -1.48
CA ASP A 491 -12.62 28.82 -0.32
C ASP A 491 -12.18 30.29 -0.52
N PRO A 492 -12.95 31.06 -1.33
CA PRO A 492 -12.61 32.45 -1.63
C PRO A 492 -12.64 33.34 -0.39
N GLU A 493 -13.47 33.02 0.61
CA GLU A 493 -13.53 33.78 1.86
C GLU A 493 -12.21 33.65 2.64
N LEU A 494 -11.72 32.42 2.79
CA LEU A 494 -10.42 32.18 3.42
C LEU A 494 -9.29 32.81 2.60
N SER A 495 -9.29 32.65 1.28
CA SER A 495 -8.28 33.25 0.41
C SER A 495 -8.20 34.77 0.54
N ASN A 496 -9.35 35.45 0.52
CA ASN A 496 -9.41 36.91 0.66
C ASN A 496 -8.83 37.35 2.01
N HIS A 497 -9.25 36.72 3.11
CA HIS A 497 -8.73 37.02 4.44
C HIS A 497 -7.20 36.84 4.54
N LEU A 498 -6.69 35.69 4.08
CA LEU A 498 -5.25 35.40 4.12
C LEU A 498 -4.44 36.40 3.29
N ASN A 499 -4.96 36.81 2.13
CA ASN A 499 -4.33 37.84 1.30
C ASN A 499 -4.38 39.23 1.96
N GLU A 500 -5.49 39.59 2.60
CA GLU A 500 -5.66 40.87 3.32
C GLU A 500 -4.66 41.02 4.48
N ILE A 501 -4.38 39.94 5.21
CA ILE A 501 -3.39 39.94 6.31
C ILE A 501 -1.95 39.69 5.82
N GLY A 502 -1.74 39.46 4.52
CA GLY A 502 -0.42 39.16 3.94
C GLY A 502 0.14 37.78 4.29
N PHE A 503 -0.71 36.82 4.69
CA PHE A 503 -0.31 35.45 5.04
C PHE A 503 -0.39 34.53 3.81
N ILE A 504 0.63 34.62 2.96
CA ILE A 504 0.69 33.91 1.67
C ILE A 504 1.28 32.49 1.80
N PRO A 505 0.96 31.56 0.86
CA PRO A 505 1.47 30.18 0.90
C PRO A 505 2.98 30.02 1.00
N ASP A 506 3.77 30.96 0.45
CA ASP A 506 5.23 30.96 0.50
C ASP A 506 5.79 30.86 1.93
N LEU A 507 5.02 31.29 2.94
CA LEU A 507 5.43 31.29 4.34
C LEU A 507 5.29 29.92 5.02
N TYR A 508 4.40 29.05 4.55
CA TYR A 508 4.05 27.82 5.27
C TYR A 508 3.98 26.55 4.41
N ALA A 509 3.74 26.67 3.10
CA ALA A 509 3.41 25.52 2.25
C ALA A 509 4.63 24.89 1.56
N ILE A 510 5.79 25.55 1.57
CA ILE A 510 7.04 24.98 1.03
C ILE A 510 7.37 23.62 1.68
N PRO A 511 7.46 23.48 3.02
CA PRO A 511 7.76 22.19 3.65
C PRO A 511 6.67 21.15 3.38
N TRP A 512 5.41 21.57 3.24
CA TRP A 512 4.29 20.68 2.94
C TRP A 512 4.50 19.99 1.59
N PHE A 513 4.76 20.78 0.54
CA PHE A 513 4.90 20.22 -0.80
C PHE A 513 6.26 19.58 -1.01
N LEU A 514 7.37 20.18 -0.56
CA LEU A 514 8.72 19.64 -0.74
C LEU A 514 8.86 18.23 -0.15
N THR A 515 8.18 17.96 0.96
CA THR A 515 8.22 16.65 1.65
C THR A 515 6.97 15.80 1.41
N MET A 516 6.01 16.29 0.61
CA MET A 516 4.69 15.66 0.45
C MET A 516 4.06 15.31 1.81
N PHE A 517 4.09 16.30 2.71
CA PHE A 517 3.55 16.32 4.07
C PHE A 517 4.26 15.43 5.11
N THR A 518 5.29 14.66 4.73
CA THR A 518 5.93 13.69 5.64
C THR A 518 6.67 14.32 6.80
N HIS A 519 7.18 15.55 6.62
CA HIS A 519 7.79 16.29 7.71
C HIS A 519 6.75 16.83 8.71
N VAL A 520 5.50 17.00 8.28
CA VAL A 520 4.42 17.61 9.06
C VAL A 520 3.68 16.57 9.89
N PHE A 521 3.44 15.38 9.31
CA PHE A 521 2.64 14.34 9.95
C PHE A 521 3.46 13.10 10.31
N PRO A 522 3.08 12.38 11.39
CA PRO A 522 3.72 11.12 11.73
C PRO A 522 3.45 10.04 10.67
N LEU A 523 4.34 9.04 10.57
CA LEU A 523 4.32 8.02 9.51
C LEU A 523 2.97 7.29 9.37
N HIS A 524 2.31 6.95 10.48
CA HIS A 524 1.00 6.28 10.43
C HIS A 524 -0.08 7.14 9.75
N LYS A 525 -0.06 8.47 9.95
CA LYS A 525 -0.94 9.42 9.26
C LYS A 525 -0.56 9.55 7.78
N ILE A 526 0.74 9.52 7.48
CA ILE A 526 1.26 9.56 6.11
C ILE A 526 0.84 8.33 5.32
N PHE A 527 0.87 7.12 5.89
CA PHE A 527 0.45 5.92 5.17
C PHE A 527 -1.01 6.04 4.68
N HIS A 528 -1.92 6.46 5.54
CA HIS A 528 -3.33 6.68 5.16
C HIS A 528 -3.51 7.79 4.13
N LEU A 529 -2.76 8.88 4.25
CA LEU A 529 -2.80 9.99 3.30
C LEU A 529 -2.24 9.56 1.93
N TRP A 530 -1.11 8.84 1.92
CA TRP A 530 -0.41 8.43 0.71
C TRP A 530 -1.07 7.26 -0.01
N ASP A 531 -1.76 6.37 0.71
CA ASP A 531 -2.62 5.34 0.11
C ASP A 531 -3.59 5.98 -0.91
N THR A 532 -4.14 7.16 -0.60
CA THR A 532 -4.98 7.93 -1.54
C THR A 532 -4.16 8.78 -2.54
N LEU A 533 -3.08 9.43 -2.08
CA LEU A 533 -2.22 10.27 -2.94
C LEU A 533 -1.73 9.50 -4.18
N LEU A 534 -1.28 8.25 -3.98
CA LEU A 534 -0.72 7.40 -5.02
C LEU A 534 -1.73 7.03 -6.11
N LEU A 535 -3.02 7.01 -5.77
CA LEU A 535 -4.14 6.80 -6.70
C LEU A 535 -4.46 8.06 -7.53
N GLY A 536 -4.13 9.23 -6.99
CA GLY A 536 -4.29 10.53 -7.63
C GLY A 536 -3.18 10.87 -8.64
N ASN A 537 -3.42 11.93 -9.41
CA ASN A 537 -2.43 12.52 -10.31
C ASN A 537 -1.54 13.54 -9.58
N SER A 538 -0.60 14.14 -10.31
CA SER A 538 0.35 15.11 -9.78
C SER A 538 -0.27 16.40 -9.22
N SER A 539 -1.57 16.63 -9.40
CA SER A 539 -2.31 17.80 -8.90
C SER A 539 -3.06 17.51 -7.58
N PHE A 540 -3.20 16.24 -7.20
CA PHE A 540 -3.88 15.86 -5.96
C PHE A 540 -3.27 16.47 -4.68
N PRO A 541 -1.95 16.69 -4.55
CA PRO A 541 -1.37 17.38 -3.38
C PRO A 541 -2.00 18.75 -3.09
N PHE A 542 -2.42 19.50 -4.11
CA PHE A 542 -3.11 20.78 -3.90
C PHE A 542 -4.41 20.62 -3.13
N CYS A 543 -5.17 19.57 -3.43
CA CYS A 543 -6.44 19.27 -2.77
C CYS A 543 -6.21 18.87 -1.30
N ILE A 544 -5.11 18.16 -1.01
CA ILE A 544 -4.70 17.86 0.37
C ILE A 544 -4.38 19.15 1.12
N GLY A 545 -3.58 20.05 0.53
CA GLY A 545 -3.23 21.33 1.13
C GLY A 545 -4.46 22.19 1.45
N VAL A 546 -5.41 22.29 0.51
CA VAL A 546 -6.68 23.02 0.72
C VAL A 546 -7.54 22.34 1.81
N ALA A 547 -7.61 21.01 1.83
CA ALA A 547 -8.35 20.28 2.86
C ALA A 547 -7.79 20.52 4.28
N ILE A 548 -6.46 20.60 4.43
CA ILE A 548 -5.82 20.96 5.71
C ILE A 548 -6.23 22.39 6.11
N LEU A 549 -6.16 23.35 5.20
CA LEU A 549 -6.58 24.73 5.45
C LEU A 549 -8.07 24.83 5.83
N GLN A 550 -8.93 24.05 5.19
CA GLN A 550 -10.36 24.01 5.50
C GLN A 550 -10.66 23.46 6.91
N GLN A 551 -9.83 22.53 7.43
CA GLN A 551 -9.96 22.08 8.82
C GLN A 551 -9.54 23.17 9.83
N LEU A 552 -8.60 24.03 9.45
CA LEU A 552 -8.11 25.13 10.27
C LEU A 552 -8.89 26.44 10.06
N ARG A 553 -9.84 26.45 9.12
CA ARG A 553 -10.55 27.63 8.60
C ARG A 553 -11.05 28.58 9.68
N ASP A 554 -11.78 28.07 10.66
CA ASP A 554 -12.39 28.91 11.69
C ASP A 554 -11.33 29.64 12.53
N ARG A 555 -10.20 28.97 12.80
CA ARG A 555 -9.06 29.58 13.50
C ARG A 555 -8.31 30.56 12.62
N LEU A 556 -8.19 30.30 11.32
CA LEU A 556 -7.51 31.20 10.39
C LEU A 556 -8.29 32.51 10.19
N LEU A 557 -9.62 32.42 10.01
CA LEU A 557 -10.48 33.58 9.83
C LEU A 557 -10.59 34.45 11.09
N ALA A 558 -10.42 33.86 12.28
CA ALA A 558 -10.47 34.59 13.54
C ALA A 558 -9.16 35.32 13.89
N ASN A 559 -8.07 35.04 13.18
CA ASN A 559 -6.71 35.43 13.55
C ASN A 559 -6.05 36.35 12.52
N GLY A 560 -5.10 37.17 13.00
CA GLY A 560 -4.24 38.00 12.17
C GLY A 560 -2.95 37.27 11.74
N PHE A 561 -2.03 38.00 11.11
CA PHE A 561 -0.79 37.46 10.57
C PHE A 561 0.06 36.70 11.62
N ASN A 562 0.28 37.30 12.79
CA ASN A 562 1.16 36.73 13.81
C ASN A 562 0.59 35.45 14.43
N GLU A 563 -0.72 35.45 14.71
CA GLU A 563 -1.41 34.30 15.29
C GLU A 563 -1.47 33.14 14.28
N CYS A 564 -1.61 33.42 12.99
CA CYS A 564 -1.49 32.43 11.92
C CYS A 564 -0.08 31.82 11.87
N ILE A 565 0.99 32.61 11.98
CA ILE A 565 2.38 32.07 12.03
C ILE A 565 2.56 31.10 13.20
N LEU A 566 2.03 31.44 14.37
CA LEU A 566 2.08 30.57 15.55
C LEU A 566 1.27 29.28 15.33
N LEU A 567 0.08 29.39 14.72
CA LEU A 567 -0.78 28.24 14.43
C LEU A 567 -0.12 27.20 13.52
N PHE A 568 0.69 27.63 12.55
CA PHE A 568 1.39 26.69 11.65
C PHE A 568 2.71 26.18 12.22
N SER A 569 3.31 26.90 13.17
CA SER A 569 4.50 26.45 13.90
C SER A 569 4.17 25.30 14.86
N ASP A 570 2.96 25.32 15.44
CA ASP A 570 2.40 24.26 16.28
C ASP A 570 1.04 23.83 15.72
N LEU A 571 1.09 23.04 14.64
CA LEU A 571 -0.10 22.66 13.89
C LEU A 571 -1.05 21.84 14.77
N PRO A 572 -2.34 22.24 14.91
CA PRO A 572 -3.31 21.46 15.64
C PRO A 572 -3.48 20.07 15.04
N GLU A 573 -4.03 19.15 15.82
CA GLU A 573 -4.29 17.81 15.33
C GLU A 573 -5.24 17.83 14.12
N ILE A 574 -4.74 17.36 12.97
CA ILE A 574 -5.52 17.18 11.74
C ILE A 574 -6.10 15.78 11.73
N ASP A 575 -7.41 15.70 11.43
CA ASP A 575 -8.11 14.46 11.13
C ASP A 575 -7.80 14.06 9.68
N ILE A 576 -7.03 12.97 9.53
CA ILE A 576 -6.56 12.48 8.22
C ILE A 576 -7.70 11.83 7.44
N GLU A 577 -8.64 11.15 8.09
CA GLU A 577 -9.77 10.52 7.40
C GLU A 577 -10.67 11.59 6.79
N ARG A 578 -10.95 12.65 7.56
CA ARG A 578 -11.63 13.84 7.03
C ARG A 578 -10.81 14.50 5.92
N CYS A 579 -9.50 14.65 6.09
CA CYS A 579 -8.62 15.26 5.09
C CYS A 579 -8.66 14.51 3.75
N VAL A 580 -8.61 13.17 3.79
CA VAL A 580 -8.70 12.31 2.60
C VAL A 580 -10.06 12.47 1.93
N ARG A 581 -11.16 12.41 2.69
CA ARG A 581 -12.51 12.58 2.13
C ARG A 581 -12.71 13.94 1.47
N GLU A 582 -12.31 15.02 2.15
CA GLU A 582 -12.44 16.37 1.60
C GLU A 582 -11.51 16.58 0.40
N SER A 583 -10.27 16.08 0.42
CA SER A 583 -9.37 16.21 -0.74
C SER A 583 -9.89 15.49 -1.99
N ILE A 584 -10.53 14.33 -1.85
CA ILE A 584 -11.21 13.65 -2.96
C ILE A 584 -12.38 14.50 -3.50
N ASN A 585 -13.20 15.05 -2.60
CA ASN A 585 -14.32 15.92 -2.99
C ASN A 585 -13.83 17.16 -3.74
N LEU A 586 -12.82 17.85 -3.20
CA LEU A 586 -12.18 19.00 -3.85
C LEU A 586 -11.65 18.62 -5.23
N PHE A 587 -10.94 17.50 -5.34
CA PHE A 587 -10.40 17.01 -6.60
C PHE A 587 -11.50 16.75 -7.65
N CYS A 588 -12.65 16.17 -7.26
CA CYS A 588 -13.77 15.93 -8.18
C CYS A 588 -14.44 17.21 -8.72
N TRP A 589 -14.30 18.34 -8.01
CA TRP A 589 -14.84 19.63 -8.42
C TRP A 589 -13.84 20.53 -9.14
N THR A 590 -12.58 20.10 -9.23
CA THR A 590 -11.51 20.85 -9.87
C THR A 590 -11.34 20.41 -11.32
N PRO A 591 -11.55 21.31 -12.30
CA PRO A 591 -11.22 21.02 -13.69
C PRO A 591 -9.73 20.64 -13.82
N LYS A 592 -9.40 19.64 -14.64
CA LYS A 592 -8.03 19.11 -14.74
C LYS A 592 -7.02 20.20 -15.14
N SER A 593 -7.42 21.05 -16.07
CA SER A 593 -6.63 22.16 -16.59
C SER A 593 -6.48 23.30 -15.59
N ALA A 594 -7.29 23.38 -14.52
CA ALA A 594 -7.17 24.42 -13.49
C ALA A 594 -5.81 24.36 -12.76
N THR A 595 -5.29 23.15 -12.57
CA THR A 595 -4.02 22.87 -11.87
C THR A 595 -2.82 22.68 -12.81
N TYR A 596 -2.96 23.09 -14.09
CA TYR A 596 -1.87 23.02 -15.05
C TYR A 596 -0.64 23.81 -14.57
N ARG A 597 0.53 23.23 -14.82
CA ARG A 597 1.85 23.78 -14.51
C ARG A 597 2.77 23.54 -15.69
N GLN A 598 3.51 24.56 -16.10
CA GLN A 598 4.53 24.43 -17.13
C GLN A 598 5.66 23.50 -16.68
N HIS A 599 6.00 23.51 -15.39
CA HIS A 599 7.05 22.68 -14.81
C HIS A 599 6.57 21.32 -14.29
N ALA A 600 5.37 20.85 -14.69
CA ALA A 600 4.97 19.47 -14.42
C ALA A 600 5.76 18.48 -15.30
N GLN A 601 5.81 17.21 -14.87
CA GLN A 601 6.43 16.15 -15.67
C GLN A 601 5.74 16.05 -17.04
N PRO A 602 6.47 16.09 -18.16
CA PRO A 602 5.89 15.93 -19.48
C PRO A 602 5.32 14.50 -19.67
N PRO A 603 4.24 14.32 -20.44
CA PRO A 603 3.69 13.00 -20.72
C PRO A 603 4.74 12.12 -21.40
N LYS A 604 4.92 10.88 -20.93
CA LYS A 604 5.86 9.92 -21.52
C LYS A 604 5.40 9.56 -22.94
N PRO A 605 6.28 9.57 -23.95
CA PRO A 605 5.94 9.06 -25.27
C PRO A 605 5.67 7.55 -25.16
N THR A 606 4.53 7.08 -25.68
CA THR A 606 4.20 5.67 -25.77
C THR A 606 5.22 5.00 -26.69
N SER A 607 6.08 4.13 -26.16
CA SER A 607 6.98 3.31 -26.97
C SER A 607 6.16 2.34 -27.82
N ASP A 608 6.32 2.39 -29.14
CA ASP A 608 5.80 1.41 -30.08
C ASP A 608 6.26 0.00 -29.67
N SER A 609 5.35 -0.83 -29.18
CA SER A 609 5.55 -2.27 -29.05
C SER A 609 4.56 -3.00 -29.96
N SER A 610 5.13 -3.82 -30.83
CA SER A 610 4.46 -4.62 -31.84
C SER A 610 3.42 -5.58 -31.24
N GLY A 611 2.16 -5.38 -31.63
CA GLY A 611 1.22 -6.45 -31.98
C GLY A 611 0.71 -7.39 -30.90
N VAL A 612 -0.10 -6.91 -29.95
CA VAL A 612 -1.25 -7.67 -29.42
C VAL A 612 -2.37 -6.67 -29.11
N ARG A 613 -3.53 -6.79 -29.79
CA ARG A 613 -4.72 -5.97 -29.54
C ARG A 613 -5.31 -6.34 -28.18
N SER A 614 -4.90 -5.65 -27.12
CA SER A 614 -5.62 -5.63 -25.84
C SER A 614 -6.70 -4.55 -25.88
N SER A 615 -7.91 -4.93 -25.48
CA SER A 615 -9.10 -4.09 -25.41
C SER A 615 -8.91 -2.84 -24.55
N THR A 616 -9.47 -1.75 -25.05
CA THR A 616 -9.44 -0.36 -24.55
C THR A 616 -9.69 -0.23 -23.03
N PRO A 617 -8.83 0.48 -22.26
CA PRO A 617 -9.10 0.75 -20.85
C PRO A 617 -10.14 1.87 -20.69
N TYR A 618 -11.24 1.56 -20.00
CA TYR A 618 -12.14 2.57 -19.43
C TYR A 618 -11.49 3.12 -18.15
N PHE A 619 -10.93 4.34 -18.25
CA PHE A 619 -10.16 5.09 -17.23
C PHE A 619 -8.70 4.67 -17.05
N PRO A 620 -7.73 5.54 -17.40
CA PRO A 620 -6.33 5.20 -17.40
C PRO A 620 -5.63 5.64 -16.10
N THR A 621 -4.86 4.72 -15.52
CA THR A 621 -4.04 4.84 -14.29
C THR A 621 -2.89 5.86 -14.43
N GLU A 622 -2.66 6.31 -15.65
CA GLU A 622 -2.00 7.55 -16.01
C GLU A 622 -3.00 8.20 -16.96
N CYS A 623 -3.50 9.42 -16.73
CA CYS A 623 -4.11 10.14 -17.85
C CYS A 623 -2.95 10.40 -18.80
N PRO A 624 -2.80 9.73 -19.96
CA PRO A 624 -1.91 10.28 -20.95
C PRO A 624 -2.56 11.62 -21.29
N ASP A 625 -1.88 12.72 -20.98
CA ASP A 625 -2.33 14.01 -21.51
C ASP A 625 -2.46 13.82 -23.02
N PRO A 626 -3.65 14.08 -23.59
CA PRO A 626 -3.83 13.96 -25.02
C PRO A 626 -2.75 14.81 -25.72
N PRO A 627 -2.30 14.43 -26.92
CA PRO A 627 -1.34 15.23 -27.67
C PRO A 627 -1.82 16.68 -27.68
N LYS A 628 -0.95 17.64 -27.30
CA LYS A 628 -1.29 19.07 -27.18
C LYS A 628 -2.08 19.50 -28.43
N THR A 629 -3.39 19.67 -28.26
CA THR A 629 -4.28 20.19 -29.29
C THR A 629 -4.29 21.71 -29.21
N ASP A 630 -4.78 22.39 -30.24
CA ASP A 630 -4.99 23.85 -30.22
C ASP A 630 -6.00 24.28 -29.12
N LEU A 631 -6.73 23.33 -28.52
CA LEU A 631 -7.71 23.55 -27.44
C LEU A 631 -7.12 23.34 -26.03
N SER A 632 -5.87 22.88 -25.94
CA SER A 632 -5.18 22.66 -24.68
C SER A 632 -4.75 23.99 -24.01
N ARG A 633 -4.46 23.93 -22.71
CA ARG A 633 -4.00 25.09 -21.92
C ARG A 633 -2.57 25.46 -22.33
N GLU A 634 -2.34 26.74 -22.59
CA GLU A 634 -1.01 27.29 -22.85
C GLU A 634 -0.33 27.77 -21.56
N SER A 635 1.00 27.77 -21.57
CA SER A 635 1.81 28.35 -20.50
C SER A 635 1.77 29.88 -20.59
N ILE A 636 1.59 30.54 -19.45
CA ILE A 636 1.68 32.00 -19.33
C ILE A 636 2.90 32.38 -18.49
N PRO A 637 3.46 33.60 -18.67
CA PRO A 637 4.54 34.09 -17.83
C PRO A 637 4.17 34.06 -16.34
N LEU A 638 5.13 33.71 -15.48
CA LEU A 638 4.92 33.59 -14.04
C LEU A 638 4.38 34.88 -13.40
N ASN A 639 4.78 36.05 -13.89
CA ASN A 639 4.27 37.33 -13.39
C ASN A 639 2.76 37.50 -13.67
N ASP A 640 2.30 37.07 -14.84
CA ASP A 640 0.90 37.11 -15.22
C ASP A 640 0.11 36.10 -14.38
N LEU A 641 0.64 34.89 -14.20
CA LEU A 641 0.05 33.87 -13.34
C LEU A 641 -0.13 34.38 -11.89
N LYS A 642 0.89 35.05 -11.33
CA LYS A 642 0.84 35.64 -9.98
C LYS A 642 -0.16 36.79 -9.85
N SER A 643 -0.44 37.49 -10.95
CA SER A 643 -1.43 38.57 -10.97
C SER A 643 -2.87 38.05 -11.00
N GLU A 644 -3.08 36.80 -11.40
CA GLU A 644 -4.39 36.16 -11.50
C GLU A 644 -4.78 35.43 -10.20
N VAL A 645 -5.94 35.79 -9.64
CA VAL A 645 -6.50 35.15 -8.44
C VAL A 645 -7.21 33.83 -8.77
N SER A 646 -7.78 33.72 -9.97
CA SER A 646 -8.57 32.56 -10.40
C SER A 646 -7.79 31.69 -11.39
N PRO A 647 -7.91 30.35 -11.32
CA PRO A 647 -7.25 29.47 -12.26
C PRO A 647 -7.88 29.55 -13.67
N ARG A 648 -7.11 29.17 -14.68
CA ARG A 648 -7.59 29.06 -16.07
C ARG A 648 -8.06 27.64 -16.40
N ILE A 649 -9.09 27.54 -17.23
CA ILE A 649 -9.62 26.29 -17.78
C ILE A 649 -9.34 26.21 -19.28
N SER A 650 -8.96 25.03 -19.78
CA SER A 650 -8.78 24.78 -21.21
C SER A 650 -10.11 24.75 -21.96
N ALA A 651 -10.07 24.95 -23.28
CA ALA A 651 -11.27 24.82 -24.11
C ALA A 651 -11.75 23.36 -24.17
N GLU A 652 -10.83 22.39 -24.14
CA GLU A 652 -11.14 20.95 -24.07
C GLU A 652 -11.91 20.59 -22.80
N ASP A 653 -11.41 21.00 -21.62
CA ASP A 653 -12.10 20.76 -20.35
C ASP A 653 -13.47 21.44 -20.32
N LEU A 654 -13.58 22.64 -20.88
CA LEU A 654 -14.87 23.34 -20.96
C LEU A 654 -15.88 22.56 -21.81
N ILE A 655 -15.45 22.03 -22.97
CA ILE A 655 -16.30 21.25 -23.87
C ILE A 655 -16.76 19.96 -23.20
N ASP A 656 -15.84 19.24 -22.56
CA ASP A 656 -16.12 18.00 -21.83
C ASP A 656 -17.09 18.24 -20.67
N LEU A 657 -16.91 19.32 -19.90
CA LEU A 657 -17.77 19.64 -18.76
C LEU A 657 -19.15 20.21 -19.18
N CYS A 658 -19.24 20.86 -20.33
CA CYS A 658 -20.51 21.33 -20.91
C CYS A 658 -21.26 20.24 -21.69
N GLU A 659 -20.68 19.04 -21.88
CA GLU A 659 -21.22 17.96 -22.72
C GLU A 659 -21.52 18.43 -24.17
N LEU A 660 -20.75 19.39 -24.71
CA LEU A 660 -20.99 19.95 -26.05
C LEU A 660 -20.59 18.95 -27.13
N THR A 661 -21.53 18.55 -27.99
CA THR A 661 -21.25 17.62 -29.09
C THR A 661 -20.52 18.32 -30.23
N VAL A 662 -19.25 17.98 -30.44
CA VAL A 662 -18.49 18.37 -31.64
C VAL A 662 -18.99 17.56 -32.83
N THR A 663 -19.42 18.21 -33.92
CA THR A 663 -19.70 17.54 -35.20
C THR A 663 -18.38 17.20 -35.89
N GLY A 664 -17.75 16.10 -35.47
CA GLY A 664 -16.48 15.61 -36.03
C GLY A 664 -15.85 14.54 -35.15
N HIS A 665 -15.39 13.44 -35.75
CA HIS A 665 -14.97 12.19 -35.12
C HIS A 665 -14.12 12.25 -33.84
N PHE A 666 -14.75 12.12 -32.67
CA PHE A 666 -14.20 11.39 -31.51
C PHE A 666 -15.34 10.77 -30.71
N LYS A 667 -15.40 9.43 -30.64
CA LYS A 667 -16.31 8.69 -29.74
C LYS A 667 -15.48 7.97 -28.69
N THR A 668 -15.84 8.16 -27.42
CA THR A 668 -16.23 7.01 -26.57
C THR A 668 -17.48 7.39 -25.77
N PRO A 669 -18.47 6.49 -25.63
CA PRO A 669 -19.73 6.78 -24.97
C PRO A 669 -19.66 6.38 -23.50
N THR A 670 -19.77 7.33 -22.58
CA THR A 670 -20.20 7.02 -21.20
C THR A 670 -21.72 6.94 -21.15
N LYS A 671 -22.23 5.87 -20.52
CA LYS A 671 -23.66 5.58 -20.35
C LYS A 671 -24.40 6.81 -19.81
N LYS A 672 -25.38 7.28 -20.58
CA LYS A 672 -26.30 8.36 -20.26
C LYS A 672 -27.12 8.02 -19.01
N THR A 673 -27.03 8.85 -17.98
CA THR A 673 -28.15 9.13 -17.07
C THR A 673 -28.76 10.46 -17.48
N LYS A 674 -29.87 10.41 -18.23
CA LYS A 674 -30.71 11.57 -18.51
C LYS A 674 -31.19 12.15 -17.18
N SER A 675 -31.06 13.47 -16.97
CA SER A 675 -31.48 14.27 -15.80
C SER A 675 -30.35 14.65 -14.82
N SER A 676 -29.43 15.53 -15.21
CA SER A 676 -28.64 16.30 -14.25
C SER A 676 -28.59 17.78 -14.69
N LYS A 677 -28.83 18.71 -13.76
CA LYS A 677 -28.72 20.16 -13.99
C LYS A 677 -27.31 20.50 -14.48
N PRO A 678 -27.11 21.57 -15.30
CA PRO A 678 -25.78 21.94 -15.80
C PRO A 678 -24.78 22.10 -14.65
N LYS A 679 -23.61 21.48 -14.80
CA LYS A 679 -22.53 21.44 -13.79
C LYS A 679 -21.72 22.73 -13.74
N LEU A 680 -21.80 23.57 -14.78
CA LEU A 680 -21.11 24.84 -14.86
C LEU A 680 -21.98 25.94 -15.50
N LEU A 681 -21.56 27.18 -15.32
CA LEU A 681 -22.14 28.37 -15.95
C LEU A 681 -21.04 29.13 -16.71
N VAL A 682 -21.31 29.47 -17.96
CA VAL A 682 -20.42 30.33 -18.75
C VAL A 682 -20.92 31.76 -18.69
N VAL A 683 -20.05 32.69 -18.29
CA VAL A 683 -20.31 34.13 -18.24
C VAL A 683 -19.47 34.81 -19.31
N ASP A 684 -20.14 35.30 -20.35
CA ASP A 684 -19.52 36.03 -21.44
C ASP A 684 -19.53 37.53 -21.15
N ILE A 685 -18.33 38.09 -20.95
CA ILE A 685 -18.16 39.50 -20.56
C ILE A 685 -17.94 40.44 -21.75
N ARG A 686 -18.07 39.95 -22.98
CA ARG A 686 -18.01 40.78 -24.19
C ARG A 686 -19.22 41.70 -24.27
N ASN A 687 -19.13 42.71 -25.14
CA ASN A 687 -20.28 43.55 -25.45
C ASN A 687 -21.43 42.71 -26.03
N SER A 688 -22.66 43.22 -25.93
CA SER A 688 -23.84 42.48 -26.34
C SER A 688 -23.90 42.22 -27.84
N GLU A 689 -23.29 43.09 -28.66
CA GLU A 689 -23.18 42.89 -30.12
C GLU A 689 -22.35 41.64 -30.47
N ASP A 690 -21.17 41.48 -29.87
CA ASP A 690 -20.28 40.34 -30.08
C ASP A 690 -20.85 39.04 -29.51
N PHE A 691 -21.65 39.12 -28.44
CA PHE A 691 -22.38 37.99 -27.90
C PHE A 691 -23.46 37.51 -28.88
N VAL A 692 -24.25 38.43 -29.42
CA VAL A 692 -25.31 38.13 -30.41
C VAL A 692 -24.69 37.56 -31.69
N ARG A 693 -23.53 38.07 -32.14
CA ARG A 693 -22.81 37.54 -33.32
C ARG A 693 -22.40 36.08 -33.19
N GLY A 694 -22.19 35.60 -31.96
CA GLY A 694 -21.87 34.21 -31.69
C GLY A 694 -21.44 34.00 -30.24
N HIS A 695 -22.09 33.07 -29.53
CA HIS A 695 -21.83 32.76 -28.13
C HIS A 695 -21.87 31.26 -27.85
N ILE A 696 -21.34 30.83 -26.71
CA ILE A 696 -21.41 29.44 -26.27
C ILE A 696 -22.84 29.12 -25.83
N SER A 697 -23.39 27.99 -26.24
CA SER A 697 -24.77 27.63 -25.90
C SER A 697 -24.98 27.58 -24.37
N GLY A 698 -26.03 28.22 -23.88
CA GLY A 698 -26.35 28.28 -22.45
C GLY A 698 -25.51 29.27 -21.62
N SER A 699 -24.67 30.09 -22.26
CA SER A 699 -23.95 31.18 -21.57
C SER A 699 -24.84 32.39 -21.29
N ILE A 700 -24.45 33.20 -20.31
CA ILE A 700 -25.06 34.50 -20.04
C ILE A 700 -24.14 35.64 -20.46
N ASN A 701 -24.70 36.74 -20.95
CA ASN A 701 -23.93 37.95 -21.27
C ASN A 701 -23.97 38.94 -20.10
N ILE A 702 -22.81 39.30 -19.58
CA ILE A 702 -22.64 40.35 -18.57
C ILE A 702 -21.49 41.26 -19.02
N PRO A 703 -21.75 42.27 -19.86
CA PRO A 703 -20.68 43.11 -20.42
C PRO A 703 -19.83 43.78 -19.34
N PHE A 704 -18.51 43.68 -19.46
CA PHE A 704 -17.56 44.20 -18.46
C PHE A 704 -17.78 45.68 -18.12
N SER A 705 -18.09 46.51 -19.13
CA SER A 705 -18.30 47.95 -18.98
C SER A 705 -19.51 48.33 -18.11
N THR A 706 -20.46 47.43 -17.92
CA THR A 706 -21.71 47.66 -17.17
C THR A 706 -21.86 46.74 -15.95
N ALA A 707 -20.91 45.83 -15.75
CA ALA A 707 -21.03 44.75 -14.77
C ALA A 707 -20.85 45.20 -13.33
N PHE A 708 -20.05 46.24 -13.09
CA PHE A 708 -19.69 46.70 -11.75
C PHE A 708 -20.04 48.18 -11.56
N THR A 709 -20.47 48.54 -10.35
CA THR A 709 -20.65 49.93 -9.92
C THR A 709 -19.29 50.60 -9.67
N ALA A 710 -19.29 51.92 -9.45
CA ALA A 710 -18.06 52.65 -9.11
C ALA A 710 -17.41 52.14 -7.81
N GLU A 711 -18.21 51.55 -6.93
CA GLU A 711 -17.82 50.94 -5.66
C GLU A 711 -17.32 49.49 -5.81
N GLY A 712 -17.38 48.93 -7.03
CA GLY A 712 -16.91 47.58 -7.34
C GLY A 712 -17.91 46.46 -7.01
N GLU A 713 -19.19 46.80 -6.77
CA GLU A 713 -20.26 45.83 -6.57
C GLU A 713 -20.89 45.42 -7.91
N LEU A 714 -21.37 44.17 -8.00
CA LEU A 714 -22.06 43.70 -9.20
C LEU A 714 -23.41 44.44 -9.36
N THR A 715 -23.65 45.02 -10.53
CA THR A 715 -24.89 45.74 -10.82
C THR A 715 -26.11 44.80 -10.73
N GLN A 716 -27.21 45.28 -10.13
CA GLN A 716 -28.43 44.48 -9.97
C GLN A 716 -29.14 44.31 -11.32
N GLY A 717 -29.41 43.06 -11.69
CA GLY A 717 -30.02 42.73 -12.98
C GLY A 717 -30.51 41.28 -13.03
N PRO A 718 -31.16 40.86 -14.14
CA PRO A 718 -31.71 39.51 -14.27
C PRO A 718 -30.66 38.38 -14.15
N TYR A 719 -29.39 38.69 -14.43
CA TYR A 719 -28.27 37.75 -14.30
C TYR A 719 -27.81 37.52 -12.85
N THR A 720 -28.11 38.41 -11.88
CA THR A 720 -27.65 38.24 -10.49
C THR A 720 -28.33 37.06 -9.82
N ALA A 721 -29.63 36.89 -10.04
CA ALA A 721 -30.38 35.71 -9.60
C ALA A 721 -29.81 34.41 -10.22
N MET A 722 -29.38 34.47 -11.48
CA MET A 722 -28.77 33.32 -12.15
C MET A 722 -27.41 32.98 -11.55
N LEU A 723 -26.51 33.96 -11.41
CA LEU A 723 -25.21 33.76 -10.75
C LEU A 723 -25.37 33.19 -9.34
N GLN A 724 -26.32 33.70 -8.56
CA GLN A 724 -26.61 33.20 -7.22
C GLN A 724 -27.11 31.75 -7.25
N SER A 725 -27.94 31.37 -8.22
CA SER A 725 -28.42 29.98 -8.38
C SER A 725 -27.32 28.98 -8.76
N PHE A 726 -26.20 29.47 -9.30
CA PHE A 726 -25.01 28.69 -9.62
C PHE A 726 -23.89 28.84 -8.58
N LYS A 727 -24.13 29.52 -7.45
CA LYS A 727 -23.16 29.62 -6.37
C LYS A 727 -22.77 28.22 -5.88
N GLY A 728 -21.47 27.92 -5.88
CA GLY A 728 -20.96 26.58 -5.56
C GLY A 728 -20.83 25.65 -6.77
N LYS A 729 -21.17 26.07 -7.99
CA LYS A 729 -20.81 25.36 -9.23
C LYS A 729 -19.65 26.07 -9.91
N VAL A 730 -19.04 25.42 -10.91
CA VAL A 730 -17.96 26.04 -11.69
C VAL A 730 -18.54 27.17 -12.53
N ILE A 731 -17.96 28.37 -12.45
CA ILE A 731 -18.33 29.53 -13.25
C ILE A 731 -17.13 29.90 -14.11
N VAL A 732 -17.30 29.92 -15.42
CA VAL A 732 -16.22 30.19 -16.38
C VAL A 732 -16.43 31.55 -17.03
N ILE A 733 -15.48 32.45 -16.81
CA ILE A 733 -15.48 33.80 -17.38
C ILE A 733 -14.83 33.76 -18.76
N VAL A 734 -15.54 34.26 -19.76
CA VAL A 734 -15.15 34.26 -21.17
C VAL A 734 -15.14 35.68 -21.71
N GLY A 735 -14.05 36.07 -22.37
CA GLY A 735 -13.92 37.38 -22.98
C GLY A 735 -12.92 37.40 -24.14
N ASN A 736 -12.71 38.58 -24.72
CA ASN A 736 -11.70 38.83 -25.76
C ASN A 736 -10.39 39.40 -25.19
N VAL A 737 -10.46 40.04 -24.01
CA VAL A 737 -9.34 40.76 -23.39
C VAL A 737 -9.01 40.05 -22.07
N ALA A 738 -7.82 39.43 -22.00
CA ALA A 738 -7.39 38.63 -20.85
C ALA A 738 -7.39 39.43 -19.53
N LYS A 739 -7.00 40.71 -19.58
CA LYS A 739 -6.99 41.59 -18.41
C LYS A 739 -8.40 41.80 -17.84
N HIS A 740 -9.39 42.10 -18.69
CA HIS A 740 -10.78 42.27 -18.24
C HIS A 740 -11.37 40.98 -17.67
N THR A 741 -11.03 39.81 -18.25
CA THR A 741 -11.49 38.53 -17.70
C THR A 741 -10.89 38.24 -16.33
N ALA A 742 -9.60 38.55 -16.14
CA ALA A 742 -8.92 38.37 -14.85
C ALA A 742 -9.47 39.32 -13.78
N GLU A 743 -9.67 40.60 -14.11
CA GLU A 743 -10.26 41.59 -13.21
C GLU A 743 -11.70 41.20 -12.81
N PHE A 744 -12.53 40.80 -13.78
CA PHE A 744 -13.90 40.35 -13.52
C PHE A 744 -13.92 39.13 -12.58
N ALA A 745 -13.05 38.15 -12.82
CA ALA A 745 -12.92 36.98 -11.97
C ALA A 745 -12.48 37.36 -10.54
N ALA A 746 -11.49 38.25 -10.41
CA ALA A 746 -11.02 38.74 -9.11
C ALA A 746 -12.13 39.46 -8.31
N HIS A 747 -12.98 40.26 -8.97
CA HIS A 747 -14.15 40.88 -8.33
C HIS A 747 -15.14 39.83 -7.80
N LEU A 748 -15.44 38.78 -8.57
CA LEU A 748 -16.32 37.70 -8.10
C LEU A 748 -15.72 36.93 -6.91
N VAL A 749 -14.42 36.65 -6.93
CA VAL A 749 -13.72 36.04 -5.78
C VAL A 749 -13.78 36.93 -4.55
N LYS A 750 -13.58 38.26 -4.71
CA LYS A 750 -13.72 39.24 -3.62
C LYS A 750 -15.14 39.23 -3.03
N MET A 751 -16.16 39.01 -3.87
CA MET A 751 -17.55 38.81 -3.46
C MET A 751 -17.86 37.41 -2.91
N LYS A 752 -16.83 36.57 -2.65
CA LYS A 752 -16.94 35.23 -2.08
C LYS A 752 -17.71 34.23 -2.96
N TYR A 753 -17.63 34.38 -4.29
CA TYR A 753 -18.10 33.33 -5.20
C TYR A 753 -17.00 32.28 -5.37
N PRO A 754 -17.26 31.01 -5.00
CA PRO A 754 -16.28 29.94 -5.20
C PRO A 754 -16.32 29.45 -6.65
N ARG A 755 -15.28 28.71 -7.03
CA ARG A 755 -15.14 27.95 -8.27
C ARG A 755 -15.18 28.80 -9.54
N ILE A 756 -14.58 29.98 -9.48
CA ILE A 756 -14.41 30.87 -10.64
C ILE A 756 -13.19 30.42 -11.45
N CYS A 757 -13.38 30.25 -12.77
CA CYS A 757 -12.32 29.98 -13.73
C CYS A 757 -12.34 31.02 -14.86
N ILE A 758 -11.21 31.19 -15.54
CA ILE A 758 -11.09 31.99 -16.76
C ILE A 758 -10.85 31.05 -17.94
N LEU A 759 -11.55 31.24 -19.06
CA LEU A 759 -11.26 30.44 -20.27
C LEU A 759 -9.91 30.85 -20.86
N ASP A 760 -9.00 29.89 -20.95
CA ASP A 760 -7.69 30.10 -21.57
C ASP A 760 -7.85 30.46 -23.05
N GLY A 761 -7.12 31.49 -23.51
CA GLY A 761 -7.23 32.02 -24.88
C GLY A 761 -8.57 32.67 -25.25
N GLY A 762 -9.53 32.76 -24.31
CA GLY A 762 -10.82 33.41 -24.50
C GLY A 762 -11.72 32.74 -25.55
N ILE A 763 -12.74 33.47 -26.00
CA ILE A 763 -13.72 32.93 -26.97
C ILE A 763 -13.09 32.52 -28.31
N ASN A 764 -11.93 33.10 -28.65
CA ASN A 764 -11.24 32.85 -29.92
C ASN A 764 -10.76 31.40 -30.03
N LYS A 765 -10.37 30.75 -28.93
CA LYS A 765 -10.00 29.32 -28.93
C LYS A 765 -11.17 28.40 -29.27
N ILE A 766 -12.41 28.84 -29.06
CA ILE A 766 -13.60 28.04 -29.36
C ILE A 766 -14.09 28.24 -30.79
N LYS A 767 -13.80 29.39 -31.43
CA LYS A 767 -14.27 29.67 -32.80
C LYS A 767 -14.00 28.54 -33.82
N PRO A 768 -12.81 27.91 -33.87
CA PRO A 768 -12.51 26.84 -34.83
C PRO A 768 -13.36 25.57 -34.64
N THR A 769 -13.94 25.36 -33.45
CA THR A 769 -14.70 24.14 -33.13
C THR A 769 -16.10 24.12 -33.73
N GLY A 770 -16.61 25.27 -34.19
CA GLY A 770 -18.00 25.40 -34.67
C GLY A 770 -19.07 25.31 -33.56
N LEU A 771 -18.69 25.30 -32.28
CA LEU A 771 -19.60 25.17 -31.14
C LEU A 771 -20.30 26.49 -30.73
N LEU A 772 -20.04 27.59 -31.45
CA LEU A 772 -20.69 28.87 -31.19
C LEU A 772 -22.09 28.88 -31.79
N THR A 773 -23.08 29.17 -30.95
CA THR A 773 -24.44 29.47 -31.36
C THR A 773 -24.44 30.83 -32.04
N VAL A 774 -24.72 30.83 -33.34
CA VAL A 774 -24.85 32.04 -34.17
C VAL A 774 -26.32 32.26 -34.55
N PRO A 775 -26.77 33.51 -34.74
CA PRO A 775 -28.13 33.78 -35.19
C PRO A 775 -28.37 33.12 -36.55
N SER A 776 -29.51 32.46 -36.75
CA SER A 776 -29.91 31.98 -38.07
C SER A 776 -29.93 33.17 -39.04
N PRO A 777 -29.36 33.06 -40.26
CA PRO A 777 -29.48 34.12 -41.24
C PRO A 777 -30.97 34.40 -41.46
N GLN A 778 -31.40 35.63 -41.21
CA GLN A 778 -32.73 36.08 -41.61
C GLN A 778 -32.76 36.01 -43.14
N ILE A 779 -33.50 35.02 -43.66
CA ILE A 779 -33.79 34.87 -45.09
C ILE A 779 -34.77 35.95 -45.52
#